data_AF-A0A167M6C4-F1
#
_entry.id   AF-A0A167M6C4-F1
#
_cell.length_a   1.000
_cell.length_b   1.000
_cell.length_c   1.000
_cell.angle_alpha   90.00
_cell.angle_beta   90.00
_cell.angle_gamma   90.00
#
_symmetry.space_group_name_H-M   'P 1'
#
loop_
_entity.id
_entity.type
_entity.pdbx_description
1 polymer ?
#
loop_
_entity_poly.entity_id
_entity_poly.type
_entity_poly.pdbx_seq_one_letter_code
_entity_poly.pdbx_strand_id
1 'polypeptide(L)'
;MNDIYDEDKARVQAAFKQLKPTCVALLGKSLLSPASTPTVLSLLSTLQDTLTPLLRTPNVLTPSLISYVFFPLSTILRRNPSSAIPDQVLERVLRCLSLLWEEWYWSCEPAAGEWEQCWMLAGSVLLGLGDEKGDKGKGRARDEETKDAAVRLLLALLRARNADESRHDPTATERAAELRTLALSKHLPLLGQTLSSLLDTSLSPYGPFQVHSLELLRVLLNQYFEASHVPSFLPGVVSSCCKVALGREKSAHQRGQVVKLALDVLGQAVVEGIGDDVCRAAGLIQTVSSLDDLLDLATPGFENPTNGTTQPNDKQRRFFTVPRSQAWYRATCSQLLIALNGLNGLLSHPSVHALEGLATLHALLLNDCSESLRDIVPLMISTLLSLSLSPYPDVSNPAKHSLIKSLSTSTIAVSHLLRITTSNLSALPRYIPSGLDVQIQTASRQITAAAQLAFQPELSHLADGVAQLLGPNGGIEKWGLSLLYALHFVLPAVAPYTNTSKLLESIAGDLPQFPAFELRNVSSHETMRSLEGLFRSLGCAGGEEGLFAVEWFVDVGRRRTAVGVAGLWVAARLLEGIAGVTLGTETNEEKPGKRLSKFCKWLARGVAELWDADDDEEENVPSPTTDEDAILPIERTSGINQIQKLLDFRNDSRDGRSHTPRNTKLSIQPIHASLSLQLLALSSQVLTSNFRALFLQVLYPILHSLVSPIPTVSATGMCCLQVIAHSTSYASPANMLLSNFDYALDAVSHRLTRTRLDLQATSVLIVLVRVVGKDVVEKAGDVIEECFDRLDEFHGYSVLVEGLMSVLAEVISVLESEEVPATAREPRKFDDEEPLDFAAFVHWYEHMNDPPPPPVIEDFGPTPQEPWTNPEKEDEKPPEVEEPEPTPSQALGEEIVAKSMYFLTHGSPLIRARVLHMLCDATPLLRERDLLPYVHSAWPYILNRLEDPEPFVQLEAANFVCALVDHAGEFMSGRIWDDVWPRFRKLLLKLASADTSTAMARRLNGAIGTESAYSTSHKLYRAVLMTMREAVTHVRMRDQQGWEVGLLCRRFLRRETQAELQGLARELFVALGKKNRDAVWLMLIGTVGGKLLPEGSQVNLPRWLREPKWDIADNVRIILESI
;
A
#
# COMPACT_ATOMS: atom_id res chain seq x y z
N MET A 1 -23.26 -64.60 21.29
CA MET A 1 -22.27 -65.33 20.45
C MET A 1 -22.94 -66.11 19.33
N ASN A 2 -24.01 -66.89 19.57
CA ASN A 2 -24.68 -67.65 18.51
C ASN A 2 -25.39 -66.77 17.44
N ASP A 3 -26.03 -65.66 17.82
CA ASP A 3 -26.72 -64.78 16.84
C ASP A 3 -25.74 -64.01 15.92
N ILE A 4 -24.54 -63.67 16.41
CA ILE A 4 -23.47 -63.05 15.62
C ILE A 4 -22.87 -64.06 14.63
N TYR A 5 -22.74 -65.32 15.05
CA TYR A 5 -22.25 -66.41 14.20
C TYR A 5 -23.22 -66.76 13.06
N ASP A 6 -24.53 -66.69 13.29
CA ASP A 6 -25.54 -66.96 12.26
C ASP A 6 -25.69 -65.79 11.27
N GLU A 7 -25.55 -64.54 11.72
CA GLU A 7 -25.49 -63.38 10.82
C GLU A 7 -24.26 -63.40 9.91
N ASP A 8 -23.08 -63.73 10.45
CA ASP A 8 -21.84 -63.83 9.67
C ASP A 8 -21.92 -64.97 8.63
N LYS A 9 -22.52 -66.11 8.99
CA LYS A 9 -22.75 -67.22 8.06
C LYS A 9 -23.75 -66.87 6.94
N ALA A 10 -24.80 -66.11 7.25
CA ALA A 10 -25.75 -65.61 6.26
C ALA A 10 -25.09 -64.62 5.29
N ARG A 11 -24.20 -63.75 5.79
CA ARG A 11 -23.42 -62.80 4.98
C ARG A 11 -22.42 -63.51 4.06
N VAL A 12 -21.71 -64.52 4.55
CA VAL A 12 -20.81 -65.37 3.74
C VAL A 12 -21.59 -66.10 2.63
N GLN A 13 -22.78 -66.61 2.93
CA GLN A 13 -23.63 -67.27 1.93
C GLN A 13 -24.19 -66.28 0.89
N ALA A 14 -24.53 -65.05 1.29
CA ALA A 14 -24.95 -64.00 0.38
C ALA A 14 -23.81 -63.60 -0.58
N ALA A 15 -22.59 -63.45 -0.06
CA ALA A 15 -21.41 -63.17 -0.87
C ALA A 15 -21.07 -64.32 -1.83
N PHE A 16 -21.19 -65.58 -1.39
CA PHE A 16 -21.00 -66.74 -2.25
C PHE A 16 -22.02 -66.78 -3.40
N LYS A 17 -23.29 -66.45 -3.14
CA LYS A 17 -24.33 -66.37 -4.19
C LYS A 17 -24.03 -65.29 -5.23
N GLN A 18 -23.42 -64.18 -4.83
CA GLN A 18 -23.03 -63.09 -5.73
C GLN A 18 -21.78 -63.42 -6.56
N LEU A 19 -20.80 -64.13 -5.98
CA LEU A 19 -19.53 -64.47 -6.65
C LEU A 19 -19.57 -65.73 -7.52
N LYS A 20 -20.47 -66.67 -7.21
CA LYS A 20 -20.63 -67.93 -7.97
C LYS A 20 -20.88 -67.75 -9.48
N PRO A 21 -21.82 -66.90 -9.95
CA PRO A 21 -22.10 -66.79 -11.39
C PRO A 21 -20.92 -66.22 -12.18
N THR A 22 -20.18 -65.27 -11.63
CA THR A 22 -18.99 -64.67 -12.24
C THR A 22 -17.81 -65.64 -12.27
N CYS A 23 -17.53 -66.36 -11.17
CA CYS A 23 -16.42 -67.32 -11.10
C CYS A 23 -16.62 -68.54 -12.03
N VAL A 24 -17.86 -69.05 -12.13
CA VAL A 24 -18.18 -70.17 -13.04
C VAL A 24 -18.09 -69.74 -14.51
N ALA A 25 -18.57 -68.54 -14.84
CA ALA A 25 -18.47 -68.00 -16.19
C ALA A 25 -17.01 -67.74 -16.62
N LEU A 26 -16.14 -67.32 -15.70
CA LEU A 26 -14.70 -67.16 -15.94
C LEU A 26 -14.01 -68.50 -16.20
N LEU A 27 -14.32 -69.54 -15.41
CA LEU A 27 -13.75 -70.87 -15.59
C LEU A 27 -14.07 -71.46 -16.97
N GLY A 28 -15.31 -71.27 -17.43
CA GLY A 28 -15.79 -71.72 -18.74
C GLY A 28 -15.10 -71.04 -19.93
N LYS A 29 -14.47 -69.88 -19.73
CA LYS A 29 -13.77 -69.09 -20.77
C LYS A 29 -12.27 -68.90 -20.47
N SER A 30 -11.66 -69.86 -19.78
CA SER A 30 -10.26 -69.79 -19.31
C SER A 30 -9.18 -69.87 -20.41
N LEU A 31 -9.53 -70.31 -21.63
CA LEU A 31 -8.66 -70.24 -22.81
C LEU A 31 -8.90 -68.93 -23.56
N LEU A 32 -7.87 -68.10 -23.64
CA LEU A 32 -7.96 -66.77 -24.25
C LEU A 32 -7.88 -66.89 -25.78
N SER A 33 -8.94 -66.44 -26.44
CA SER A 33 -9.03 -66.28 -27.90
C SER A 33 -9.47 -64.83 -28.18
N PRO A 34 -9.18 -64.25 -29.35
CA PRO A 34 -9.55 -62.85 -29.66
C PRO A 34 -11.07 -62.57 -29.57
N ALA A 35 -11.91 -63.61 -29.59
CA ALA A 35 -13.36 -63.50 -29.38
C ALA A 35 -13.79 -63.62 -27.91
N SER A 36 -13.03 -64.33 -27.07
CA SER A 36 -13.35 -64.51 -25.64
C SER A 36 -12.82 -63.38 -24.76
N THR A 37 -11.77 -62.67 -25.19
CA THR A 37 -11.13 -61.56 -24.47
C THR A 37 -12.08 -60.45 -23.99
N PRO A 38 -12.99 -59.85 -24.80
CA PRO A 38 -13.88 -58.80 -24.30
C PRO A 38 -14.85 -59.32 -23.23
N THR A 39 -15.30 -60.57 -23.37
CA THR A 39 -16.22 -61.18 -22.39
C THR A 39 -15.51 -61.57 -21.09
N VAL A 40 -14.23 -61.95 -21.15
CA VAL A 40 -13.42 -62.21 -19.97
C VAL A 40 -13.11 -60.89 -19.25
N LEU A 41 -12.80 -59.82 -19.99
CA LEU A 41 -12.59 -58.48 -19.42
C LEU A 41 -13.83 -57.96 -18.67
N SER A 42 -15.02 -58.08 -19.26
CA SER A 42 -16.27 -57.68 -18.58
C SER A 42 -16.56 -58.52 -17.33
N LEU A 43 -16.25 -59.82 -17.36
CA LEU A 43 -16.43 -60.69 -16.21
C LEU A 43 -15.42 -60.40 -15.10
N LEU A 44 -14.17 -60.08 -15.44
CA LEU A 44 -13.14 -59.67 -14.48
C LEU A 44 -13.43 -58.29 -13.88
N SER A 45 -13.96 -57.34 -14.64
CA SER A 45 -14.39 -56.04 -14.10
C SER A 45 -15.57 -56.22 -13.15
N THR A 46 -16.56 -57.05 -13.53
CA THR A 46 -17.69 -57.37 -12.64
C THR A 46 -17.21 -58.05 -11.36
N LEU A 47 -16.23 -58.96 -11.45
CA LEU A 47 -15.62 -59.60 -10.29
C LEU A 47 -14.92 -58.57 -9.38
N GLN A 48 -14.14 -57.66 -9.95
CA GLN A 48 -13.49 -56.57 -9.21
C GLN A 48 -14.50 -55.65 -8.51
N ASP A 49 -15.57 -55.27 -9.20
CA ASP A 49 -16.65 -54.42 -8.68
C ASP A 49 -17.42 -55.12 -7.55
N THR A 50 -17.55 -56.45 -7.59
CA THR A 50 -18.14 -57.23 -6.49
C THR A 50 -17.19 -57.45 -5.32
N LEU A 51 -15.87 -57.57 -5.54
CA LEU A 51 -14.90 -57.79 -4.46
C LEU A 51 -14.64 -56.52 -3.62
N THR A 52 -14.59 -55.35 -4.25
CA THR A 52 -14.32 -54.06 -3.58
C THR A 52 -15.28 -53.73 -2.42
N PRO A 53 -16.62 -53.86 -2.55
CA PRO A 53 -17.55 -53.62 -1.44
C PRO A 53 -17.50 -54.73 -0.38
N LEU A 54 -17.19 -55.97 -0.76
CA LEU A 54 -17.09 -57.11 0.17
C LEU A 54 -15.89 -56.99 1.12
N LEU A 55 -14.83 -56.28 0.72
CA LEU A 55 -13.69 -55.97 1.59
C LEU A 55 -14.01 -54.93 2.68
N ARG A 56 -15.02 -54.07 2.47
CA ARG A 56 -15.45 -53.09 3.48
C ARG A 56 -16.30 -53.73 4.59
N THR A 57 -16.90 -54.91 4.32
CA THR A 57 -17.72 -55.65 5.27
C THR A 57 -16.89 -56.65 6.08
N PRO A 58 -16.92 -56.60 7.43
CA PRO A 58 -16.16 -57.55 8.25
C PRO A 58 -16.64 -59.00 8.12
N ASN A 59 -15.70 -59.95 8.18
CA ASN A 59 -15.91 -61.41 8.28
C ASN A 59 -16.57 -62.15 7.08
N VAL A 60 -16.63 -61.54 5.90
CA VAL A 60 -17.33 -62.15 4.75
C VAL A 60 -16.44 -63.05 3.88
N LEU A 61 -15.12 -62.78 3.81
CA LEU A 61 -14.16 -63.52 3.00
C LEU A 61 -13.48 -64.63 3.81
N THR A 62 -14.11 -65.80 3.89
CA THR A 62 -13.50 -66.99 4.51
C THR A 62 -12.38 -67.58 3.61
N PRO A 63 -11.39 -68.30 4.16
CA PRO A 63 -10.29 -68.88 3.38
C PRO A 63 -10.77 -69.83 2.27
N SER A 64 -11.89 -70.53 2.48
CA SER A 64 -12.52 -71.39 1.48
C SER A 64 -13.12 -70.59 0.31
N LEU A 65 -13.68 -69.41 0.59
CA LEU A 65 -14.23 -68.53 -0.43
C LEU A 65 -13.13 -67.78 -1.19
N ILE A 66 -12.03 -67.40 -0.53
CA ILE A 66 -10.82 -66.88 -1.17
C ILE A 66 -10.23 -67.92 -2.14
N SER A 67 -10.08 -69.17 -1.69
CA SER A 67 -9.60 -70.27 -2.53
C SER A 67 -10.52 -70.53 -3.74
N TYR A 68 -11.84 -70.39 -3.55
CA TYR A 68 -12.83 -70.53 -4.62
C TYR A 68 -12.69 -69.45 -5.71
N VAL A 69 -12.43 -68.19 -5.32
CA VAL A 69 -12.22 -67.07 -6.26
C VAL A 69 -10.81 -67.11 -6.88
N PHE A 70 -9.82 -67.60 -6.15
CA PHE A 70 -8.45 -67.77 -6.66
C PHE A 70 -8.34 -68.86 -7.74
N PHE A 71 -9.16 -69.91 -7.67
CA PHE A 71 -9.14 -71.02 -8.63
C PHE A 71 -9.36 -70.60 -10.11
N PRO A 72 -10.40 -69.81 -10.48
CA PRO A 72 -10.55 -69.33 -11.86
C PRO A 72 -9.41 -68.38 -12.28
N LEU A 73 -8.85 -67.58 -11.38
CA LEU A 73 -7.74 -66.68 -11.69
C LEU A 73 -6.44 -67.45 -11.97
N SER A 74 -6.12 -68.44 -11.13
CA SER A 74 -4.94 -69.30 -11.32
C SER A 74 -5.03 -70.20 -12.55
N THR A 75 -6.23 -70.66 -12.91
CA THR A 75 -6.44 -71.44 -14.15
C THR A 75 -6.25 -70.61 -15.42
N ILE A 76 -6.62 -69.31 -15.42
CA ILE A 76 -6.31 -68.38 -16.51
C ILE A 76 -4.79 -68.20 -16.67
N LEU A 77 -4.06 -68.07 -15.56
CA LEU A 77 -2.60 -67.89 -15.57
C LEU A 77 -1.82 -69.16 -15.96
N ARG A 78 -2.32 -70.35 -15.62
CA ARG A 78 -1.66 -71.64 -15.95
C ARG A 78 -1.90 -72.10 -17.38
N ARG A 79 -3.06 -71.78 -17.97
CA ARG A 79 -3.47 -72.28 -19.30
C ARG A 79 -2.94 -71.44 -20.47
N ASN A 80 -2.47 -70.23 -20.21
CA ASN A 80 -1.99 -69.31 -21.24
C ASN A 80 -0.52 -68.94 -20.94
N PRO A 81 0.40 -68.98 -21.92
CA PRO A 81 1.77 -68.52 -21.70
C PRO A 81 1.79 -67.02 -21.41
N SER A 82 2.72 -66.57 -20.56
CA SER A 82 2.85 -65.18 -20.10
C SER A 82 2.77 -64.17 -21.26
N SER A 83 3.48 -64.43 -22.36
CA SER A 83 3.54 -63.61 -23.59
C SER A 83 2.23 -63.48 -24.36
N ALA A 84 1.30 -64.44 -24.23
CA ALA A 84 0.05 -64.50 -25.00
C ALA A 84 -1.16 -63.87 -24.28
N ILE A 85 -1.04 -63.56 -22.99
CA ILE A 85 -2.12 -62.91 -22.23
C ILE A 85 -2.19 -61.43 -22.63
N PRO A 86 -3.35 -60.89 -23.04
CA PRO A 86 -3.54 -59.47 -23.28
C PRO A 86 -3.33 -58.65 -22.00
N ASP A 87 -2.72 -57.48 -22.17
CA ASP A 87 -2.28 -56.62 -21.06
C ASP A 87 -3.45 -56.25 -20.13
N GLN A 88 -4.60 -55.83 -20.68
CA GLN A 88 -5.80 -55.52 -19.91
C GLN A 88 -6.37 -56.71 -19.10
N VAL A 89 -6.22 -57.95 -19.58
CA VAL A 89 -6.70 -59.13 -18.86
C VAL A 89 -5.78 -59.41 -17.67
N LEU A 90 -4.47 -59.33 -17.90
CA LEU A 90 -3.47 -59.52 -16.86
C LEU A 90 -3.58 -58.45 -15.77
N GLU A 91 -3.79 -57.18 -16.14
CA GLU A 91 -4.04 -56.07 -15.22
C GLU A 91 -5.20 -56.38 -14.25
N ARG A 92 -6.35 -56.80 -14.80
CA ARG A 92 -7.56 -57.07 -14.00
C ARG A 92 -7.39 -58.29 -13.10
N VAL A 93 -6.70 -59.33 -13.59
CA VAL A 93 -6.35 -60.51 -12.77
C VAL A 93 -5.46 -60.09 -11.59
N LEU A 94 -4.41 -59.32 -11.84
CA LEU A 94 -3.50 -58.84 -10.80
C LEU A 94 -4.20 -57.93 -9.77
N ARG A 95 -5.12 -57.06 -10.21
CA ARG A 95 -5.97 -56.26 -9.30
C ARG A 95 -6.90 -57.11 -8.45
N CYS A 96 -7.50 -58.16 -9.01
CA CYS A 96 -8.33 -59.08 -8.23
C CYS A 96 -7.48 -59.85 -7.21
N LEU A 97 -6.27 -60.29 -7.60
CA LEU A 97 -5.32 -60.92 -6.68
C LEU A 97 -4.90 -59.97 -5.56
N SER A 98 -4.61 -58.69 -5.85
CA SER A 98 -4.21 -57.73 -4.81
C SER A 98 -5.31 -57.53 -3.78
N LEU A 99 -6.58 -57.45 -4.21
CA LEU A 99 -7.75 -57.35 -3.34
C LEU A 99 -7.94 -58.60 -2.47
N LEU A 100 -7.74 -59.81 -3.03
CA LEU A 100 -7.82 -61.05 -2.25
C LEU A 100 -6.74 -61.11 -1.16
N TRP A 101 -5.53 -60.64 -1.47
CA TRP A 101 -4.41 -60.63 -0.53
C TRP A 101 -4.63 -59.69 0.67
N GLU A 102 -5.55 -58.73 0.61
CA GLU A 102 -5.92 -57.89 1.77
C GLU A 102 -6.52 -58.71 2.93
N GLU A 103 -7.19 -59.83 2.67
CA GLU A 103 -7.69 -60.72 3.72
C GLU A 103 -6.92 -62.06 3.79
N TRP A 104 -6.41 -62.54 2.65
CA TRP A 104 -5.68 -63.81 2.57
C TRP A 104 -4.36 -63.81 3.37
N TYR A 105 -3.70 -62.66 3.51
CA TYR A 105 -2.49 -62.52 4.34
C TYR A 105 -2.69 -62.98 5.79
N TRP A 106 -3.89 -62.80 6.37
CA TRP A 106 -4.18 -63.17 7.75
C TRP A 106 -4.40 -64.68 7.94
N SER A 107 -4.72 -65.41 6.87
CA SER A 107 -5.07 -66.84 6.90
C SER A 107 -4.07 -67.74 6.16
N CYS A 108 -3.10 -67.17 5.46
CA CYS A 108 -2.10 -67.92 4.70
C CYS A 108 -1.12 -68.64 5.62
N GLU A 109 -0.90 -69.95 5.38
CA GLU A 109 0.19 -70.70 5.99
C GLU A 109 1.47 -70.50 5.14
N PRO A 110 2.60 -70.04 5.73
CA PRO A 110 3.83 -69.76 4.97
C PRO A 110 4.45 -71.02 4.33
N ALA A 111 4.09 -72.22 4.80
CA ALA A 111 4.56 -73.50 4.25
C ALA A 111 3.95 -73.86 2.88
N ALA A 112 2.81 -73.26 2.50
CA ALA A 112 2.08 -73.61 1.28
C ALA A 112 2.70 -73.04 -0.02
N GLY A 113 3.66 -72.11 0.07
CA GLY A 113 4.37 -71.54 -1.09
C GLY A 113 3.54 -70.62 -1.99
N GLU A 114 2.26 -70.38 -1.66
CA GLU A 114 1.33 -69.54 -2.43
C GLU A 114 1.77 -68.06 -2.46
N TRP A 115 2.30 -67.57 -1.34
CA TRP A 115 2.90 -66.24 -1.22
C TRP A 115 4.12 -66.07 -2.13
N GLU A 116 5.04 -67.05 -2.13
CA GLU A 116 6.25 -67.03 -2.96
C GLU A 116 5.91 -67.05 -4.46
N GLN A 117 4.92 -67.85 -4.87
CA GLN A 117 4.46 -67.89 -6.26
C GLN A 117 3.82 -66.58 -6.71
N CYS A 118 3.00 -65.95 -5.87
CA CYS A 118 2.40 -64.64 -6.18
C CYS A 118 3.45 -63.53 -6.24
N TRP A 119 4.46 -63.59 -5.35
CA TRP A 119 5.59 -62.66 -5.37
C TRP A 119 6.44 -62.83 -6.63
N MET A 120 6.78 -64.06 -7.01
CA MET A 120 7.52 -64.37 -8.24
C MET A 120 6.75 -63.96 -9.49
N LEU A 121 5.43 -64.18 -9.53
CA LEU A 121 4.56 -63.74 -10.62
C LEU A 121 4.63 -62.22 -10.78
N ALA A 122 4.39 -61.47 -9.71
CA ALA A 122 4.40 -60.02 -9.74
C ALA A 122 5.80 -59.46 -10.06
N GLY A 123 6.86 -60.06 -9.50
CA GLY A 123 8.26 -59.74 -9.80
C GLY A 123 8.61 -60.00 -11.27
N SER A 124 8.14 -61.10 -11.85
CA SER A 124 8.38 -61.44 -13.26
C SER A 124 7.70 -60.47 -14.24
N VAL A 125 6.51 -59.97 -13.90
CA VAL A 125 5.77 -58.96 -14.69
C VAL A 125 6.47 -57.61 -14.61
N LEU A 126 6.99 -57.24 -13.43
CA LEU A 126 7.74 -55.99 -13.23
C LEU A 126 9.10 -56.01 -13.93
N LEU A 127 9.85 -57.11 -13.79
CA LEU A 127 11.21 -57.29 -14.31
C LEU A 127 11.27 -57.74 -15.78
N GLY A 128 10.15 -58.21 -16.34
CA GLY A 128 10.09 -58.79 -17.68
C GLY A 128 10.77 -60.17 -17.79
N LEU A 129 10.93 -60.89 -16.68
CA LEU A 129 11.68 -62.15 -16.59
C LEU A 129 10.92 -63.40 -17.10
N GLY A 130 9.89 -63.21 -17.92
CA GLY A 130 9.05 -64.28 -18.46
C GLY A 130 9.01 -64.37 -19.99
N ASP A 131 9.73 -63.48 -20.69
CA ASP A 131 9.88 -63.57 -22.14
C ASP A 131 11.15 -64.39 -22.43
N GLU A 132 10.98 -65.56 -23.05
CA GLU A 132 12.10 -66.30 -23.62
C GLU A 132 12.94 -65.31 -24.43
N LYS A 133 14.26 -65.32 -24.18
CA LYS A 133 15.24 -64.52 -24.93
C LYS A 133 15.15 -64.88 -26.41
N GLY A 134 14.28 -64.19 -27.13
CA GLY A 134 14.29 -64.13 -28.59
C GLY A 134 15.58 -63.45 -29.02
N ASP A 135 16.31 -64.12 -29.90
CA ASP A 135 17.54 -63.64 -30.51
C ASP A 135 17.29 -62.23 -31.11
N LYS A 136 17.92 -61.21 -30.51
CA LYS A 136 17.86 -59.78 -30.87
C LYS A 136 16.56 -59.03 -30.57
N GLY A 137 16.30 -58.71 -29.30
CA GLY A 137 15.43 -57.59 -28.92
C GLY A 137 14.91 -57.68 -27.49
N LYS A 138 14.78 -56.53 -26.80
CA LYS A 138 14.09 -56.43 -25.50
C LYS A 138 12.74 -57.17 -25.60
N GLY A 139 12.43 -58.01 -24.61
CA GLY A 139 11.11 -58.63 -24.46
C GLY A 139 9.98 -57.61 -24.55
N ARG A 140 8.76 -58.07 -24.84
CA ARG A 140 7.57 -57.23 -25.02
C ARG A 140 7.34 -56.43 -23.73
N ALA A 141 7.69 -55.15 -23.77
CA ALA A 141 7.46 -54.24 -22.65
C ALA A 141 5.94 -54.12 -22.43
N ARG A 142 5.49 -54.60 -21.27
CA ARG A 142 4.09 -54.53 -20.84
C ARG A 142 3.69 -53.09 -20.52
N ASP A 143 2.41 -52.79 -20.71
CA ASP A 143 1.80 -51.48 -20.48
C ASP A 143 2.00 -51.01 -19.03
N GLU A 144 2.12 -49.69 -18.81
CA GLU A 144 2.36 -49.12 -17.48
C GLU A 144 1.23 -49.48 -16.49
N GLU A 145 -0.01 -49.66 -16.97
CA GLU A 145 -1.17 -50.06 -16.15
C GLU A 145 -1.03 -51.50 -15.60
N THR A 146 -0.47 -52.41 -16.40
CA THR A 146 -0.21 -53.79 -15.94
C THR A 146 0.90 -53.86 -14.91
N LYS A 147 1.94 -53.04 -15.08
CA LYS A 147 3.04 -52.91 -14.12
C LYS A 147 2.54 -52.27 -12.82
N ASP A 148 1.65 -51.28 -12.88
CA ASP A 148 0.96 -50.73 -11.71
C ASP A 148 0.18 -51.81 -10.95
N ALA A 149 -0.59 -52.64 -11.66
CA ALA A 149 -1.31 -53.74 -11.04
C ALA A 149 -0.38 -54.77 -10.36
N ALA A 150 0.79 -55.05 -10.96
CA ALA A 150 1.81 -55.89 -10.36
C ALA A 150 2.42 -55.26 -9.10
N VAL A 151 2.73 -53.96 -9.12
CA VAL A 151 3.25 -53.22 -7.96
C VAL A 151 2.22 -53.17 -6.83
N ARG A 152 0.93 -52.98 -7.13
CA ARG A 152 -0.14 -53.05 -6.12
C ARG A 152 -0.24 -54.43 -5.47
N LEU A 153 -0.09 -55.50 -6.26
CA LEU A 153 -0.03 -56.86 -5.73
C LEU A 153 1.18 -57.04 -4.80
N LEU A 154 2.37 -56.58 -5.21
CA LEU A 154 3.57 -56.57 -4.37
C LEU A 154 3.37 -55.78 -3.08
N LEU A 155 2.73 -54.60 -3.16
CA LEU A 155 2.43 -53.77 -2.00
C LEU A 155 1.47 -54.46 -1.04
N ALA A 156 0.40 -55.11 -1.55
CA ALA A 156 -0.54 -55.87 -0.74
C ALA A 156 0.11 -57.07 -0.01
N LEU A 157 1.12 -57.68 -0.65
CA LEU A 157 1.91 -58.80 -0.13
C LEU A 157 2.95 -58.38 0.91
N LEU A 158 3.61 -57.24 0.69
CA LEU A 158 4.83 -56.86 1.42
C LEU A 158 4.61 -55.80 2.50
N ARG A 159 3.50 -55.03 2.48
CA ARG A 159 3.21 -54.00 3.49
C ARG A 159 3.10 -54.58 4.90
N ALA A 160 3.65 -53.88 5.89
CA ALA A 160 3.31 -54.16 7.29
C ALA A 160 1.86 -53.76 7.56
N ARG A 161 1.17 -54.59 8.33
CA ARG A 161 -0.20 -54.34 8.79
C ARG A 161 -0.15 -54.16 10.30
N ASN A 162 -0.74 -53.06 10.76
CA ASN A 162 -0.72 -52.71 12.17
C ASN A 162 -1.70 -53.58 12.97
N ALA A 163 -1.45 -53.73 14.26
CA ALA A 163 -2.30 -54.52 15.16
C ALA A 163 -3.76 -54.02 15.21
N ASP A 164 -4.02 -52.73 14.92
CA ASP A 164 -5.37 -52.16 14.89
C ASP A 164 -6.20 -52.58 13.65
N GLU A 165 -5.53 -53.02 12.57
CA GLU A 165 -6.19 -53.66 11.41
C GLU A 165 -6.39 -55.17 11.63
N SER A 166 -5.78 -55.73 12.68
CA SER A 166 -5.91 -57.14 13.02
C SER A 166 -7.28 -57.41 13.65
N ARG A 167 -8.10 -58.15 12.92
CA ARG A 167 -9.31 -58.78 13.46
C ARG A 167 -9.04 -60.18 14.04
N HIS A 168 -7.80 -60.70 13.98
CA HIS A 168 -7.39 -62.03 14.49
C HIS A 168 -6.01 -62.00 15.15
N ASP A 169 -5.94 -62.36 16.44
CA ASP A 169 -4.79 -62.74 17.28
C ASP A 169 -3.47 -61.90 17.25
N PRO A 170 -2.73 -61.83 18.37
CA PRO A 170 -1.49 -61.03 18.51
C PRO A 170 -0.27 -61.55 17.72
N THR A 171 -0.42 -62.56 16.85
CA THR A 171 0.68 -63.21 16.11
C THR A 171 1.12 -62.49 14.82
N ALA A 172 0.54 -61.33 14.52
CA ALA A 172 0.81 -60.58 13.29
C ALA A 172 2.29 -60.12 13.15
N THR A 173 2.91 -59.75 14.27
CA THR A 173 4.32 -59.29 14.31
C THR A 173 5.30 -60.44 14.11
N GLU A 174 5.00 -61.62 14.66
CA GLU A 174 5.78 -62.84 14.49
C GLU A 174 5.75 -63.31 13.03
N ARG A 175 4.57 -63.29 12.38
CA ARG A 175 4.42 -63.66 10.96
C ARG A 175 5.13 -62.73 10.01
N ALA A 176 5.10 -61.42 10.27
CA ALA A 176 5.85 -60.45 9.48
C ALA A 176 7.37 -60.71 9.58
N ALA A 177 7.86 -61.10 10.76
CA ALA A 177 9.26 -61.48 10.95
C ALA A 177 9.59 -62.79 10.21
N GLU A 178 8.72 -63.81 10.27
CA GLU A 178 8.90 -65.07 9.53
C GLU A 178 8.97 -64.85 8.02
N LEU A 179 8.04 -64.07 7.44
CA LEU A 179 8.05 -63.75 6.01
C LEU A 179 9.28 -62.93 5.60
N ARG A 180 9.77 -62.02 6.44
CA ARG A 180 11.01 -61.28 6.21
C ARG A 180 12.22 -62.21 6.17
N THR A 181 12.33 -63.15 7.12
CA THR A 181 13.44 -64.13 7.14
C THR A 181 13.42 -65.06 5.92
N LEU A 182 12.23 -65.46 5.46
CA LEU A 182 12.07 -66.26 4.23
C LEU A 182 12.46 -65.47 2.97
N ALA A 183 12.07 -64.20 2.88
CA ALA A 183 12.42 -63.34 1.75
C ALA A 183 13.92 -63.08 1.65
N LEU A 184 14.57 -62.77 2.78
CA LEU A 184 16.00 -62.48 2.86
C LEU A 184 16.89 -63.72 2.66
N SER A 185 16.46 -64.88 3.13
CA SER A 185 17.27 -66.11 3.03
C SER A 185 17.25 -66.76 1.64
N LYS A 186 16.14 -66.69 0.91
CA LYS A 186 15.97 -67.39 -0.38
C LYS A 186 16.05 -66.49 -1.62
N HIS A 187 15.65 -65.21 -1.52
CA HIS A 187 15.34 -64.38 -2.70
C HIS A 187 15.96 -62.97 -2.67
N LEU A 188 17.08 -62.78 -1.98
CA LEU A 188 17.79 -61.49 -1.91
C LEU A 188 18.15 -60.88 -3.29
N PRO A 189 18.62 -61.66 -4.30
CA PRO A 189 18.89 -61.09 -5.63
C PRO A 189 17.64 -60.57 -6.34
N LEU A 190 16.49 -61.22 -6.13
CA LEU A 190 15.22 -60.78 -6.67
C LEU A 190 14.78 -59.47 -6.02
N LEU A 191 14.94 -59.34 -4.69
CA LEU A 191 14.67 -58.08 -3.99
C LEU A 191 15.52 -56.92 -4.54
N GLY A 192 16.82 -57.14 -4.73
CA GLY A 192 17.71 -56.12 -5.34
C GLY A 192 17.31 -55.73 -6.76
N GLN A 193 16.93 -56.71 -7.60
CA GLN A 193 16.43 -56.45 -8.95
C GLN A 193 15.09 -55.70 -8.94
N THR A 194 14.15 -56.10 -8.06
CA THR A 194 12.87 -55.41 -7.90
C THR A 194 13.09 -53.97 -7.45
N LEU A 195 14.03 -53.70 -6.54
CA LEU A 195 14.39 -52.35 -6.13
C LEU A 195 14.93 -51.53 -7.32
N SER A 196 15.87 -52.08 -8.10
CA SER A 196 16.40 -51.39 -9.28
C SER A 196 15.30 -51.06 -10.30
N SER A 197 14.37 -52.00 -10.52
CA SER A 197 13.23 -51.78 -11.41
C SER A 197 12.22 -50.78 -10.84
N LEU A 198 12.05 -50.71 -9.52
CA LEU A 198 11.19 -49.72 -8.86
C LEU A 198 11.77 -48.31 -8.96
N LEU A 199 13.09 -48.18 -8.85
CA LEU A 199 13.79 -46.90 -9.09
C LEU A 199 13.57 -46.41 -10.53
N ASP A 200 13.66 -47.29 -11.52
CA ASP A 200 13.43 -46.93 -12.93
C ASP A 200 11.95 -46.61 -13.22
N THR A 201 11.02 -47.34 -12.60
CA THR A 201 9.58 -47.15 -12.80
C THR A 201 9.01 -45.94 -12.05
N SER A 202 9.67 -45.50 -10.97
CA SER A 202 9.34 -44.24 -10.29
C SER A 202 9.48 -43.00 -11.21
N LEU A 203 10.25 -43.11 -12.29
CA LEU A 203 10.45 -42.05 -13.29
C LEU A 203 9.40 -42.07 -14.42
N SER A 204 8.46 -43.02 -14.44
CA SER A 204 7.42 -43.15 -15.47
C SER A 204 6.42 -41.99 -15.44
N PRO A 205 5.77 -41.58 -16.56
CA PRO A 205 4.81 -40.47 -16.58
C PRO A 205 3.45 -40.78 -15.93
N TYR A 206 3.11 -42.05 -15.72
CA TYR A 206 1.82 -42.45 -15.17
C TYR A 206 1.75 -42.26 -13.64
N GLY A 207 1.03 -41.22 -13.21
CA GLY A 207 0.97 -40.77 -11.81
C GLY A 207 0.64 -41.83 -10.73
N PRO A 208 -0.41 -42.67 -10.86
CA PRO A 208 -0.69 -43.67 -9.82
C PRO A 208 0.38 -44.76 -9.75
N PHE A 209 1.03 -45.09 -10.87
CA PHE A 209 2.14 -46.03 -10.88
C PHE A 209 3.39 -45.46 -10.19
N GLN A 210 3.67 -44.17 -10.33
CA GLN A 210 4.71 -43.50 -9.54
C GLN A 210 4.42 -43.62 -8.03
N VAL A 211 3.18 -43.36 -7.59
CA VAL A 211 2.78 -43.42 -6.18
C VAL A 211 2.98 -44.82 -5.60
N HIS A 212 2.38 -45.86 -6.20
CA HIS A 212 2.51 -47.22 -5.67
C HIS A 212 3.96 -47.74 -5.74
N SER A 213 4.75 -47.32 -6.74
CA SER A 213 6.16 -47.70 -6.84
C SER A 213 6.98 -47.09 -5.70
N LEU A 214 6.77 -45.82 -5.37
CA LEU A 214 7.42 -45.15 -4.24
C LEU A 214 6.96 -45.71 -2.89
N GLU A 215 5.66 -46.01 -2.73
CA GLU A 215 5.14 -46.66 -1.52
C GLU A 215 5.75 -48.05 -1.30
N LEU A 216 5.83 -48.86 -2.37
CA LEU A 216 6.46 -50.17 -2.30
C LEU A 216 7.96 -50.05 -1.98
N LEU A 217 8.65 -49.09 -2.58
CA LEU A 217 10.06 -48.83 -2.30
C LEU A 217 10.25 -48.43 -0.83
N ARG A 218 9.38 -47.58 -0.27
CA ARG A 218 9.37 -47.23 1.16
C ARG A 218 9.24 -48.45 2.06
N VAL A 219 8.33 -49.37 1.72
CA VAL A 219 8.12 -50.63 2.46
C VAL A 219 9.35 -51.52 2.38
N LEU A 220 9.96 -51.66 1.20
CA LEU A 220 11.14 -52.48 1.01
C LEU A 220 12.33 -51.99 1.85
N LEU A 221 12.58 -50.68 1.86
CA LEU A 221 13.65 -50.08 2.66
C LEU A 221 13.43 -50.31 4.16
N ASN A 222 12.31 -49.86 4.70
CA ASN A 222 12.09 -49.86 6.16
C ASN A 222 11.93 -51.27 6.78
N GLN A 223 11.53 -52.27 5.98
CA GLN A 223 11.07 -53.56 6.53
C GLN A 223 11.90 -54.76 6.11
N TYR A 224 12.52 -54.72 4.92
CA TYR A 224 13.23 -55.88 4.38
C TYR A 224 14.73 -55.67 4.34
N PHE A 225 15.22 -54.48 4.01
CA PHE A 225 16.67 -54.24 3.99
C PHE A 225 17.20 -53.91 5.39
N GLU A 226 18.22 -54.66 5.84
CA GLU A 226 19.01 -54.28 7.01
C GLU A 226 19.92 -53.09 6.69
N ALA A 227 20.31 -52.32 7.71
CA ALA A 227 21.21 -51.17 7.56
C ALA A 227 22.50 -51.52 6.78
N SER A 228 23.00 -52.76 6.87
CA SER A 228 24.20 -53.22 6.16
C SER A 228 24.06 -53.21 4.62
N HIS A 229 22.84 -53.28 4.08
CA HIS A 229 22.57 -53.36 2.65
C HIS A 229 22.35 -51.97 2.00
N VAL A 230 21.99 -50.96 2.78
CA VAL A 230 21.66 -49.60 2.32
C VAL A 230 22.77 -48.90 1.52
N PRO A 231 24.06 -49.00 1.89
CA PRO A 231 25.15 -48.36 1.15
C PRO A 231 25.22 -48.72 -0.34
N SER A 232 24.79 -49.93 -0.70
CA SER A 232 24.87 -50.46 -2.07
C SER A 232 23.89 -49.79 -3.05
N PHE A 233 22.73 -49.33 -2.57
CA PHE A 233 21.68 -48.77 -3.43
C PHE A 233 21.38 -47.29 -3.14
N LEU A 234 21.93 -46.71 -2.07
CA LEU A 234 21.71 -45.31 -1.69
C LEU A 234 21.96 -44.31 -2.83
N PRO A 235 23.05 -44.38 -3.63
CA PRO A 235 23.23 -43.43 -4.75
C PRO A 235 22.13 -43.51 -5.81
N GLY A 236 21.57 -44.70 -6.05
CA GLY A 236 20.45 -44.92 -6.97
C GLY A 236 19.14 -44.34 -6.44
N VAL A 237 18.87 -44.54 -5.14
CA VAL A 237 17.71 -43.95 -4.45
C VAL A 237 17.81 -42.42 -4.46
N VAL A 238 18.95 -41.85 -4.09
CA VAL A 238 19.18 -40.40 -4.09
C VAL A 238 18.97 -39.81 -5.49
N SER A 239 19.58 -40.40 -6.53
CA SER A 239 19.47 -39.88 -7.90
C SER A 239 18.04 -39.94 -8.43
N SER A 240 17.32 -41.05 -8.21
CA SER A 240 15.96 -41.23 -8.70
C SER A 240 14.96 -40.35 -7.93
N CYS A 241 15.00 -40.35 -6.59
CA CYS A 241 14.10 -39.52 -5.78
C CYS A 241 14.30 -38.02 -6.05
N CYS A 242 15.54 -37.54 -6.23
CA CYS A 242 15.78 -36.15 -6.62
C CYS A 242 15.21 -35.82 -8.01
N LYS A 243 15.32 -36.72 -8.99
CA LYS A 243 14.72 -36.55 -10.33
C LYS A 243 13.19 -36.56 -10.27
N VAL A 244 12.60 -37.41 -9.42
CA VAL A 244 11.15 -37.49 -9.20
C VAL A 244 10.63 -36.30 -8.40
N ALA A 245 11.44 -35.69 -7.55
CA ALA A 245 11.04 -34.50 -6.81
C ALA A 245 11.08 -33.24 -7.69
N LEU A 246 12.11 -33.09 -8.54
CA LEU A 246 12.35 -31.88 -9.35
C LEU A 246 11.62 -31.85 -10.70
N GLY A 247 10.99 -32.93 -11.13
CA GLY A 247 10.37 -33.02 -12.46
C GLY A 247 11.36 -33.33 -13.58
N ARG A 248 10.88 -34.08 -14.60
CA ARG A 248 11.62 -34.35 -15.84
C ARG A 248 11.77 -33.11 -16.73
N GLU A 249 10.87 -32.14 -16.60
CA GLU A 249 10.84 -30.90 -17.38
C GLU A 249 10.74 -29.69 -16.45
N LYS A 250 11.55 -28.65 -16.71
CA LYS A 250 11.66 -27.44 -15.88
C LYS A 250 10.36 -26.61 -15.75
N SER A 251 9.25 -27.00 -16.41
CA SER A 251 8.04 -26.18 -16.54
C SER A 251 6.77 -26.81 -15.97
N ALA A 252 6.76 -28.10 -15.61
CA ALA A 252 5.57 -28.77 -15.11
C ALA A 252 5.77 -29.23 -13.66
N HIS A 253 5.10 -28.56 -12.73
CA HIS A 253 5.05 -28.96 -11.33
C HIS A 253 4.47 -30.38 -11.21
N GLN A 254 5.21 -31.27 -10.57
CA GLN A 254 4.76 -32.64 -10.33
C GLN A 254 3.65 -32.68 -9.27
N ARG A 255 2.91 -33.79 -9.21
CA ARG A 255 1.86 -33.96 -8.19
C ARG A 255 2.50 -33.95 -6.81
N GLY A 256 2.04 -33.05 -5.93
CA GLY A 256 2.64 -32.87 -4.60
C GLY A 256 2.71 -34.13 -3.73
N GLN A 257 1.76 -35.07 -3.89
CA GLN A 257 1.79 -36.36 -3.19
C GLN A 257 2.97 -37.25 -3.61
N VAL A 258 3.34 -37.24 -4.90
CA VAL A 258 4.49 -38.00 -5.42
C VAL A 258 5.78 -37.42 -4.86
N VAL A 259 5.88 -36.10 -4.82
CA VAL A 259 7.05 -35.40 -4.26
C VAL A 259 7.21 -35.73 -2.77
N LYS A 260 6.13 -35.67 -1.98
CA LYS A 260 6.16 -36.06 -0.56
C LYS A 260 6.71 -37.47 -0.36
N LEU A 261 6.15 -38.46 -1.08
CA LEU A 261 6.59 -39.85 -0.97
C LEU A 261 8.05 -40.06 -1.41
N ALA A 262 8.50 -39.38 -2.45
CA ALA A 262 9.89 -39.45 -2.90
C ALA A 262 10.86 -38.87 -1.86
N LEU A 263 10.47 -37.77 -1.20
CA LEU A 263 11.26 -37.14 -0.14
C LEU A 263 11.26 -37.99 1.15
N ASP A 264 10.14 -38.61 1.51
CA ASP A 264 10.06 -39.53 2.66
C ASP A 264 10.97 -40.75 2.46
N VAL A 265 10.94 -41.35 1.26
CA VAL A 265 11.83 -42.45 0.85
C VAL A 265 13.29 -42.03 0.93
N LEU A 266 13.61 -40.84 0.40
CA LEU A 266 14.96 -40.29 0.42
C LEU A 266 15.45 -40.11 1.86
N GLY A 267 14.62 -39.54 2.73
CA GLY A 267 14.96 -39.31 4.14
C GLY A 267 15.27 -40.61 4.87
N GLN A 268 14.41 -41.62 4.73
CA GLN A 268 14.60 -42.92 5.36
C GLN A 268 15.87 -43.62 4.86
N ALA A 269 16.11 -43.62 3.55
CA ALA A 269 17.33 -44.20 2.98
C ALA A 269 18.61 -43.51 3.49
N VAL A 270 18.58 -42.18 3.69
CA VAL A 270 19.73 -41.43 4.21
C VAL A 270 19.94 -41.72 5.69
N VAL A 271 18.89 -41.74 6.52
CA VAL A 271 19.00 -42.04 7.96
C VAL A 271 19.51 -43.47 8.19
N GLU A 272 19.00 -44.46 7.48
CA GLU A 272 19.47 -45.86 7.61
C GLU A 272 20.88 -46.07 7.04
N GLY A 273 21.29 -45.23 6.07
CA GLY A 273 22.60 -45.29 5.45
C GLY A 273 23.71 -44.61 6.26
N ILE A 274 23.49 -43.34 6.61
CA ILE A 274 24.48 -42.37 7.14
C ILE A 274 24.03 -41.72 8.47
N GLY A 275 22.91 -42.16 9.07
CA GLY A 275 22.46 -41.63 10.37
C GLY A 275 23.52 -41.70 11.47
N ASP A 276 23.40 -40.80 12.45
CA ASP A 276 24.40 -40.59 13.50
C ASP A 276 24.63 -41.88 14.30
N ASP A 277 23.57 -42.63 14.63
CA ASP A 277 23.65 -43.92 15.34
C ASP A 277 24.37 -45.00 14.53
N VAL A 278 24.12 -45.05 13.21
CA VAL A 278 24.70 -46.03 12.30
C VAL A 278 26.19 -45.74 12.07
N CYS A 279 26.54 -44.45 11.93
CA CYS A 279 27.92 -44.02 11.76
C CYS A 279 28.73 -44.14 13.06
N ARG A 280 28.12 -43.94 14.24
CA ARG A 280 28.72 -44.27 15.55
C ARG A 280 28.94 -45.77 15.70
N ALA A 281 27.95 -46.59 15.38
CA ALA A 281 28.07 -48.05 15.44
C ALA A 281 29.13 -48.62 14.47
N ALA A 282 29.36 -47.94 13.34
CA ALA A 282 30.40 -48.29 12.36
C ALA A 282 31.79 -47.70 12.67
N GLY A 283 31.94 -46.89 13.74
CA GLY A 283 33.22 -46.27 14.14
C GLY A 283 33.73 -45.16 13.21
N LEU A 284 32.88 -44.62 12.33
CA LEU A 284 33.25 -43.59 11.35
C LEU A 284 33.23 -42.17 11.94
N ILE A 285 32.45 -41.98 13.01
CA ILE A 285 32.36 -40.76 13.79
C ILE A 285 32.92 -41.05 15.19
N GLN A 286 34.10 -40.53 15.49
CA GLN A 286 34.65 -40.52 16.84
C GLN A 286 34.34 -39.16 17.47
N THR A 287 33.48 -39.13 18.48
CA THR A 287 33.31 -37.96 19.34
C THR A 287 34.54 -37.87 20.23
N VAL A 288 35.49 -36.99 19.87
CA VAL A 288 36.67 -36.70 20.69
C VAL A 288 36.18 -36.14 22.04
N SER A 289 36.18 -36.99 23.05
CA SER A 289 35.80 -36.63 24.42
C SER A 289 36.96 -36.78 25.39
N SER A 290 38.05 -37.42 24.97
CA SER A 290 39.28 -37.58 25.77
C SER A 290 40.54 -37.22 24.96
N LEU A 291 41.61 -36.87 25.67
CA LEU A 291 42.91 -36.50 25.07
C LEU A 291 43.60 -37.69 24.37
N ASP A 292 43.19 -38.92 24.71
CA ASP A 292 43.70 -40.17 24.11
C ASP A 292 43.12 -40.38 22.69
N ASP A 293 41.89 -39.93 22.41
CA ASP A 293 41.29 -39.98 21.05
C ASP A 293 42.01 -39.05 20.05
N LEU A 294 42.69 -38.01 20.54
CA LEU A 294 43.53 -37.11 19.71
C LEU A 294 44.87 -37.74 19.33
N LEU A 295 45.37 -38.69 20.13
CA LEU A 295 46.61 -39.43 19.85
C LEU A 295 46.41 -40.48 18.74
N ASP A 296 45.24 -41.10 18.69
CA ASP A 296 44.87 -42.05 17.63
C ASP A 296 44.66 -41.37 16.27
N LEU A 297 44.19 -40.12 16.25
CA LEU A 297 44.10 -39.30 15.02
C LEU A 297 45.47 -38.81 14.50
N ALA A 298 46.49 -38.78 15.36
CA ALA A 298 47.83 -38.25 15.03
C ALA A 298 48.79 -39.29 14.44
N THR A 299 48.45 -40.59 14.46
CA THR A 299 49.31 -41.66 13.90
C THR A 299 48.67 -42.30 12.66
N PRO A 300 49.05 -41.89 11.43
CA PRO A 300 48.59 -42.55 10.23
C PRO A 300 49.40 -43.84 10.02
N GLY A 301 48.85 -44.99 10.46
CA GLY A 301 49.28 -46.31 10.02
C GLY A 301 49.66 -47.28 11.14
N PHE A 302 48.80 -48.27 11.37
CA PHE A 302 49.09 -49.71 11.50
C PHE A 302 47.76 -50.40 11.87
N GLU A 303 46.97 -50.78 10.88
CA GLU A 303 45.95 -51.81 11.11
C GLU A 303 46.68 -53.15 11.30
N ASN A 304 46.71 -53.65 12.54
CA ASN A 304 46.98 -55.06 12.80
C ASN A 304 45.76 -55.87 12.35
N PRO A 305 45.89 -56.84 11.42
CA PRO A 305 44.81 -57.74 11.07
C PRO A 305 44.81 -58.89 12.06
N THR A 306 43.81 -58.99 12.94
CA THR A 306 43.40 -60.19 13.74
C THR A 306 42.43 -59.69 14.83
N ASN A 307 41.30 -60.31 15.19
CA ASN A 307 40.74 -61.64 14.99
C ASN A 307 39.21 -61.57 15.12
N GLY A 308 38.51 -62.37 14.30
CA GLY A 308 37.08 -62.60 14.41
C GLY A 308 36.66 -63.69 13.42
N THR A 309 37.07 -64.92 13.72
CA THR A 309 36.71 -66.21 13.12
C THR A 309 35.53 -66.19 12.14
N THR A 310 35.85 -66.34 10.86
CA THR A 310 34.95 -66.78 9.79
C THR A 310 34.40 -68.18 10.06
N GLN A 311 33.08 -68.28 10.27
CA GLN A 311 32.35 -69.49 9.88
C GLN A 311 32.16 -69.50 8.34
N PRO A 312 32.19 -70.68 7.69
CA PRO A 312 32.25 -70.79 6.23
C PRO A 312 30.98 -70.39 5.45
N ASN A 313 29.89 -69.96 6.11
CA ASN A 313 28.65 -69.54 5.45
C ASN A 313 28.62 -68.06 5.01
N ASP A 314 29.64 -67.28 5.37
CA ASP A 314 29.61 -65.82 5.18
C ASP A 314 30.08 -65.34 3.79
N LYS A 315 30.42 -66.28 2.89
CA LYS A 315 30.80 -65.93 1.51
C LYS A 315 29.62 -65.45 0.67
N GLN A 316 28.39 -65.88 0.92
CA GLN A 316 27.21 -65.41 0.18
C GLN A 316 26.74 -64.00 0.58
N ARG A 317 26.98 -63.58 1.84
CA ARG A 317 26.58 -62.24 2.34
C ARG A 317 27.48 -61.10 1.86
N ARG A 318 28.71 -61.41 1.44
CA ARG A 318 29.72 -60.42 0.98
C ARG A 318 29.60 -60.02 -0.50
N PHE A 319 28.81 -60.72 -1.32
CA PHE A 319 28.70 -60.39 -2.75
C PHE A 319 27.77 -59.20 -3.05
N PHE A 320 27.02 -58.70 -2.06
CA PHE A 320 26.02 -57.62 -2.25
C PHE A 320 26.16 -56.43 -1.29
N THR A 321 27.15 -56.43 -0.38
CA THR A 321 27.31 -55.40 0.64
C THR A 321 28.58 -54.58 0.38
N VAL A 322 28.40 -53.28 0.09
CA VAL A 322 29.52 -52.33 0.05
C VAL A 322 29.93 -52.01 1.50
N PRO A 323 31.19 -52.25 1.91
CA PRO A 323 31.63 -51.91 3.26
C PRO A 323 31.65 -50.39 3.43
N ARG A 324 31.16 -49.92 4.59
CA ARG A 324 31.19 -48.49 4.96
C ARG A 324 32.63 -48.05 5.25
N SER A 325 33.38 -47.71 4.22
CA SER A 325 34.74 -47.16 4.33
C SER A 325 34.71 -45.64 4.51
N GLN A 326 35.76 -45.08 5.12
CA GLN A 326 35.90 -43.63 5.29
C GLN A 326 35.92 -42.87 3.94
N ALA A 327 36.43 -43.51 2.87
CA ALA A 327 36.39 -42.96 1.52
C ALA A 327 34.97 -42.93 0.94
N TRP A 328 34.18 -43.99 1.14
CA TRP A 328 32.77 -44.04 0.75
C TRP A 328 31.94 -42.98 1.49
N TYR A 329 32.16 -42.81 2.79
CA TYR A 329 31.49 -41.80 3.60
C TYR A 329 31.71 -40.38 3.06
N ARG A 330 32.97 -39.97 2.88
CA ARG A 330 33.31 -38.62 2.35
C ARG A 330 32.71 -38.36 0.96
N ALA A 331 32.82 -39.34 0.06
CA ALA A 331 32.25 -39.23 -1.29
C ALA A 331 30.73 -39.08 -1.24
N THR A 332 30.05 -39.89 -0.41
CA THR A 332 28.59 -39.88 -0.31
C THR A 332 28.08 -38.59 0.34
N CYS A 333 28.73 -38.09 1.39
CA CYS A 333 28.38 -36.79 2.01
C CYS A 333 28.46 -35.64 0.99
N SER A 334 29.50 -35.61 0.14
CA SER A 334 29.63 -34.58 -0.89
C SER A 334 28.52 -34.65 -1.96
N GLN A 335 28.13 -35.87 -2.35
CA GLN A 335 27.05 -36.09 -3.31
C GLN A 335 25.67 -35.75 -2.73
N LEU A 336 25.44 -36.08 -1.46
CA LEU A 336 24.22 -35.71 -0.75
C LEU A 336 24.09 -34.20 -0.60
N LEU A 337 25.18 -33.49 -0.31
CA LEU A 337 25.18 -32.02 -0.24
C LEU A 337 24.75 -31.40 -1.58
N ILE A 338 25.27 -31.89 -2.70
CA ILE A 338 24.89 -31.40 -4.04
C ILE A 338 23.41 -31.73 -4.32
N ALA A 339 22.99 -32.95 -4.00
CA ALA A 339 21.61 -33.40 -4.24
C ALA A 339 20.59 -32.60 -3.43
N LEU A 340 20.83 -32.40 -2.13
CA LEU A 340 19.95 -31.66 -1.23
C LEU A 340 19.91 -30.16 -1.58
N ASN A 341 21.04 -29.55 -1.95
CA ASN A 341 21.03 -28.18 -2.47
C ASN A 341 20.17 -28.03 -3.73
N GLY A 342 20.16 -29.05 -4.59
CA GLY A 342 19.28 -29.10 -5.76
C GLY A 342 17.79 -29.07 -5.41
N LEU A 343 17.40 -29.56 -4.23
CA LEU A 343 16.00 -29.59 -3.77
C LEU A 343 15.48 -28.22 -3.31
N ASN A 344 16.32 -27.21 -3.13
CA ASN A 344 15.88 -25.86 -2.74
C ASN A 344 14.87 -25.24 -3.73
N GLY A 345 14.89 -25.66 -5.00
CA GLY A 345 13.90 -25.22 -5.99
C GLY A 345 12.45 -25.56 -5.58
N LEU A 346 12.25 -26.57 -4.74
CA LEU A 346 10.94 -27.00 -4.23
C LEU A 346 10.30 -26.00 -3.27
N LEU A 347 11.06 -25.04 -2.72
CA LEU A 347 10.49 -23.96 -1.90
C LEU A 347 9.49 -23.07 -2.67
N SER A 348 9.62 -23.04 -4.00
CA SER A 348 8.70 -22.33 -4.89
C SER A 348 7.48 -23.14 -5.32
N HIS A 349 7.34 -24.39 -4.85
CA HIS A 349 6.29 -25.30 -5.31
C HIS A 349 4.91 -24.90 -4.74
N PRO A 350 3.85 -24.86 -5.57
CA PRO A 350 2.53 -24.37 -5.14
C PRO A 350 1.75 -25.36 -4.25
N SER A 351 2.16 -26.64 -4.18
CA SER A 351 1.42 -27.65 -3.43
C SER A 351 1.86 -27.78 -1.96
N VAL A 352 0.90 -27.78 -1.04
CA VAL A 352 1.12 -27.99 0.41
C VAL A 352 1.86 -29.30 0.71
N HIS A 353 1.46 -30.42 0.09
CA HIS A 353 2.06 -31.73 0.36
C HIS A 353 3.56 -31.82 -0.01
N ALA A 354 4.00 -31.12 -1.05
CA ALA A 354 5.43 -31.08 -1.41
C ALA A 354 6.26 -30.30 -0.39
N LEU A 355 5.73 -29.15 0.08
CA LEU A 355 6.37 -28.34 1.13
C LEU A 355 6.38 -29.08 2.47
N GLU A 356 5.31 -29.80 2.78
CA GLU A 356 5.23 -30.70 3.95
C GLU A 356 6.31 -31.79 3.86
N GLY A 357 6.43 -32.48 2.72
CA GLY A 357 7.47 -33.50 2.50
C GLY A 357 8.90 -32.96 2.57
N LEU A 358 9.10 -31.71 2.15
CA LEU A 358 10.40 -31.04 2.29
C LEU A 358 10.70 -30.71 3.74
N ALA A 359 9.70 -30.26 4.50
CA ALA A 359 9.84 -29.99 5.93
C ALA A 359 10.11 -31.29 6.72
N THR A 360 9.40 -32.38 6.43
CA THR A 360 9.60 -33.68 7.09
C THR A 360 10.99 -34.24 6.80
N LEU A 361 11.44 -34.20 5.55
CA LEU A 361 12.80 -34.62 5.17
C LEU A 361 13.85 -33.85 5.96
N HIS A 362 13.80 -32.51 5.95
CA HIS A 362 14.79 -31.70 6.64
C HIS A 362 14.69 -31.82 8.17
N ALA A 363 13.50 -32.04 8.72
CA ALA A 363 13.34 -32.31 10.15
C ALA A 363 13.94 -33.67 10.56
N LEU A 364 13.78 -34.70 9.73
CA LEU A 364 14.33 -36.04 9.97
C LEU A 364 15.86 -36.01 9.95
N LEU A 365 16.50 -35.47 8.90
CA LEU A 365 17.97 -35.46 8.87
C LEU A 365 18.58 -34.49 9.90
N LEU A 366 17.85 -33.47 10.36
CA LEU A 366 18.35 -32.58 11.42
C LEU A 366 18.34 -33.27 12.79
N ASN A 367 17.39 -34.17 13.05
CA ASN A 367 17.34 -34.93 14.30
C ASN A 367 18.31 -36.10 14.30
N ASP A 368 18.42 -36.80 13.17
CA ASP A 368 19.10 -38.11 13.10
C ASP A 368 20.45 -38.06 12.38
N CYS A 369 20.82 -36.95 11.72
CA CYS A 369 22.06 -36.80 10.94
C CYS A 369 22.85 -35.52 11.26
N SER A 370 22.66 -34.94 12.44
CA SER A 370 23.29 -33.65 12.82
C SER A 370 24.82 -33.75 13.00
N GLU A 371 25.32 -34.90 13.46
CA GLU A 371 26.74 -35.12 13.73
C GLU A 371 27.49 -35.63 12.49
N SER A 372 26.80 -36.46 11.69
CA SER A 372 27.28 -37.03 10.43
C SER A 372 27.37 -35.98 9.31
N LEU A 373 26.33 -35.15 9.14
CA LEU A 373 26.22 -34.20 8.03
C LEU A 373 26.37 -32.73 8.47
N ARG A 374 27.45 -32.41 9.19
CA ARG A 374 27.72 -31.06 9.73
C ARG A 374 27.66 -29.94 8.69
N ASP A 375 28.17 -30.18 7.48
CA ASP A 375 28.21 -29.18 6.40
C ASP A 375 26.82 -28.86 5.83
N ILE A 376 25.85 -29.77 5.99
CA ILE A 376 24.49 -29.63 5.46
C ILE A 376 23.57 -28.98 6.49
N VAL A 377 23.88 -29.07 7.79
CA VAL A 377 23.08 -28.47 8.88
C VAL A 377 22.67 -27.01 8.61
N PRO A 378 23.55 -26.09 8.13
CA PRO A 378 23.15 -24.72 7.83
C PRO A 378 22.09 -24.64 6.73
N LEU A 379 22.19 -25.48 5.70
CA LEU A 379 21.19 -25.58 4.64
C LEU A 379 19.84 -26.04 5.21
N MET A 380 19.85 -27.06 6.06
CA MET A 380 18.64 -27.60 6.68
C MET A 380 17.91 -26.59 7.56
N ILE A 381 18.67 -25.86 8.38
CA ILE A 381 18.12 -24.80 9.22
C ILE A 381 17.54 -23.69 8.32
N SER A 382 18.24 -23.31 7.25
CA SER A 382 17.79 -22.27 6.32
C SER A 382 16.49 -22.62 5.59
N THR A 383 16.31 -23.88 5.19
CA THR A 383 15.09 -24.35 4.50
C THR A 383 13.93 -24.47 5.50
N LEU A 384 14.14 -25.05 6.67
CA LEU A 384 13.12 -25.13 7.72
C LEU A 384 12.68 -23.74 8.21
N LEU A 385 13.60 -22.79 8.36
CA LEU A 385 13.28 -21.39 8.69
C LEU A 385 12.37 -20.78 7.63
N SER A 386 12.66 -20.97 6.35
CA SER A 386 11.81 -20.45 5.26
C SER A 386 10.41 -21.08 5.25
N LEU A 387 10.28 -22.37 5.59
CA LEU A 387 9.02 -23.10 5.66
C LEU A 387 8.19 -22.75 6.91
N SER A 388 8.83 -22.30 7.98
CA SER A 388 8.18 -21.90 9.23
C SER A 388 7.25 -20.69 9.06
N LEU A 389 7.48 -19.85 8.04
CA LEU A 389 6.63 -18.70 7.71
C LEU A 389 5.68 -18.95 6.53
N SER A 390 5.53 -20.21 6.12
CA SER A 390 4.57 -20.55 5.06
C SER A 390 3.14 -20.22 5.49
N PRO A 391 2.25 -19.81 4.55
CA PRO A 391 0.87 -19.46 4.85
C PRO A 391 0.02 -20.65 5.30
N TYR A 392 0.53 -21.89 5.14
CA TYR A 392 -0.17 -23.11 5.48
C TYR A 392 0.22 -23.58 6.90
N PRO A 393 -0.72 -23.63 7.86
CA PRO A 393 -0.42 -24.00 9.24
C PRO A 393 0.09 -25.45 9.35
N ASP A 394 -0.37 -26.34 8.47
CA ASP A 394 0.04 -27.75 8.43
C ASP A 394 1.53 -27.96 8.14
N VAL A 395 2.19 -26.97 7.51
CA VAL A 395 3.64 -27.00 7.22
C VAL A 395 4.42 -26.15 8.22
N SER A 396 3.87 -24.98 8.60
CA SER A 396 4.51 -24.07 9.56
C SER A 396 4.70 -24.70 10.93
N ASN A 397 3.67 -25.34 11.48
CA ASN A 397 3.70 -25.93 12.82
C ASN A 397 4.73 -27.05 12.98
N PRO A 398 4.80 -28.09 12.11
CA PRO A 398 5.82 -29.12 12.24
C PRO A 398 7.23 -28.57 12.02
N ALA A 399 7.43 -27.64 11.09
CA ALA A 399 8.73 -27.00 10.87
C ALA A 399 9.20 -26.24 12.12
N LYS A 400 8.31 -25.46 12.76
CA LYS A 400 8.61 -24.77 14.02
C LYS A 400 8.94 -25.76 15.12
N HIS A 401 8.09 -26.76 15.36
CA HIS A 401 8.30 -27.77 16.40
C HIS A 401 9.64 -28.51 16.26
N SER A 402 10.01 -28.90 15.04
CA SER A 402 11.29 -29.56 14.76
C SER A 402 12.49 -28.62 14.98
N LEU A 403 12.38 -27.34 14.60
CA LEU A 403 13.42 -26.35 14.88
C LEU A 403 13.59 -26.13 16.38
N ILE A 404 12.50 -25.98 17.14
CA ILE A 404 12.54 -25.78 18.59
C ILE A 404 13.23 -26.96 19.28
N LYS A 405 12.82 -28.20 18.94
CA LYS A 405 13.44 -29.43 19.45
C LYS A 405 14.94 -29.51 19.16
N SER A 406 15.35 -29.16 17.94
CA SER A 406 16.76 -29.23 17.53
C SER A 406 17.61 -28.14 18.23
N LEU A 407 17.08 -26.92 18.33
CA LEU A 407 17.77 -25.78 18.94
C LEU A 407 17.87 -25.91 20.47
N SER A 408 16.91 -26.56 21.14
CA SER A 408 17.00 -26.85 22.58
C SER A 408 18.00 -27.96 22.89
N THR A 409 18.26 -28.85 21.93
CA THR A 409 19.18 -29.99 22.10
C THR A 409 20.63 -29.64 21.75
N SER A 410 20.90 -28.71 20.82
CA SER A 410 22.25 -28.43 20.30
C SER A 410 22.63 -26.94 20.29
N THR A 411 23.67 -26.58 21.04
CA THR A 411 24.27 -25.23 21.04
C THR A 411 24.96 -24.87 19.72
N ILE A 412 25.43 -25.87 18.97
CA ILE A 412 26.06 -25.69 17.66
C ILE A 412 25.00 -25.21 16.65
N ALA A 413 23.78 -25.73 16.72
CA ALA A 413 22.67 -25.30 15.87
C ALA A 413 22.30 -23.82 16.09
N VAL A 414 22.31 -23.35 17.35
CA VAL A 414 22.07 -21.93 17.69
C VAL A 414 23.17 -21.03 17.09
N SER A 415 24.44 -21.44 17.20
CA SER A 415 25.54 -20.68 16.60
C SER A 415 25.47 -20.61 15.06
N HIS A 416 25.05 -21.70 14.41
CA HIS A 416 24.80 -21.70 12.97
C HIS A 416 23.64 -20.79 12.58
N LEU A 417 22.55 -20.76 13.36
CA LEU A 417 21.41 -19.88 13.14
C LEU A 417 21.82 -18.40 13.23
N LEU A 418 22.57 -18.01 14.27
CA LEU A 418 23.09 -16.64 14.41
C LEU A 418 24.09 -16.26 13.29
N ARG A 419 24.88 -17.22 12.80
CA ARG A 419 25.74 -17.02 11.64
C ARG A 419 24.94 -16.84 10.35
N ILE A 420 23.82 -17.55 10.20
CA ILE A 420 22.93 -17.41 9.05
C ILE A 420 22.28 -16.02 9.07
N THR A 421 21.74 -15.56 10.20
CA THR A 421 21.10 -14.24 10.31
C THR A 421 22.10 -13.10 10.04
N THR A 422 23.31 -13.14 10.61
CA THR A 422 24.39 -12.18 10.31
C THR A 422 24.81 -12.20 8.83
N SER A 423 24.95 -13.39 8.25
CA SER A 423 25.31 -13.52 6.83
C SER A 423 24.22 -12.97 5.91
N ASN A 424 22.95 -13.19 6.24
CA ASN A 424 21.83 -12.65 5.47
C ASN A 424 21.73 -11.13 5.62
N LEU A 425 21.91 -10.58 6.83
CA LEU A 425 21.94 -9.13 7.06
C LEU A 425 23.07 -8.42 6.29
N SER A 426 24.25 -9.05 6.20
CA SER A 426 25.37 -8.52 5.40
C SER A 426 25.21 -8.74 3.90
N ALA A 427 24.38 -9.68 3.46
CA ALA A 427 24.11 -9.95 2.05
C ALA A 427 22.98 -9.08 1.47
N LEU A 428 22.00 -8.65 2.28
CA LEU A 428 20.90 -7.76 1.86
C LEU A 428 21.36 -6.50 1.10
N PRO A 429 22.42 -5.77 1.54
CA PRO A 429 22.98 -4.63 0.81
C PRO A 429 23.42 -4.93 -0.63
N ARG A 430 23.74 -6.19 -0.95
CA ARG A 430 24.14 -6.63 -2.30
C ARG A 430 22.92 -7.03 -3.14
N TYR A 431 21.88 -7.59 -2.52
CA TYR A 431 20.68 -8.05 -3.21
C TYR A 431 19.71 -6.91 -3.57
N ILE A 432 19.60 -5.88 -2.73
CA ILE A 432 18.67 -4.76 -2.95
C ILE A 432 19.02 -3.94 -4.21
N PRO A 433 20.29 -3.56 -4.48
CA PRO A 433 20.62 -2.84 -5.70
C PRO A 433 20.56 -3.69 -6.97
N SER A 434 20.71 -5.02 -6.85
CA SER A 434 20.66 -5.95 -7.98
C SER A 434 19.25 -6.38 -8.38
N GLY A 435 18.21 -5.98 -7.63
CA GLY A 435 16.81 -6.26 -7.97
C GLY A 435 16.42 -7.74 -7.89
N LEU A 436 17.14 -8.54 -7.09
CA LEU A 436 16.89 -9.97 -6.94
C LEU A 436 15.78 -10.23 -5.90
N ASP A 437 14.54 -9.87 -6.25
CA ASP A 437 13.37 -9.89 -5.36
C ASP A 437 13.16 -11.23 -4.62
N VAL A 438 13.37 -12.38 -5.28
CA VAL A 438 13.22 -13.71 -4.67
C VAL A 438 14.25 -13.97 -3.55
N GLN A 439 15.49 -13.53 -3.74
CA GLN A 439 16.55 -13.70 -2.74
C GLN A 439 16.34 -12.77 -1.55
N ILE A 440 15.87 -11.54 -1.81
CA ILE A 440 15.48 -10.59 -0.77
C ILE A 440 14.35 -11.18 0.09
N GLN A 441 13.28 -11.70 -0.53
CA GLN A 441 12.18 -12.34 0.19
C GLN A 441 12.64 -13.54 1.03
N THR A 442 13.53 -14.37 0.49
CA THR A 442 14.01 -15.57 1.19
C THR A 442 14.86 -15.19 2.39
N ALA A 443 15.81 -14.27 2.21
CA ALA A 443 16.64 -13.75 3.31
C ALA A 443 15.79 -13.05 4.37
N SER A 444 14.81 -12.24 3.96
CA SER A 444 13.93 -11.53 4.89
C SER A 444 13.07 -12.50 5.70
N ARG A 445 12.48 -13.50 5.05
CA ARG A 445 11.69 -14.54 5.72
C ARG A 445 12.55 -15.35 6.69
N GLN A 446 13.79 -15.71 6.33
CA GLN A 446 14.66 -16.45 7.25
C GLN A 446 14.99 -15.65 8.52
N ILE A 447 15.26 -14.34 8.40
CA ILE A 447 15.51 -13.48 9.55
C ILE A 447 14.24 -13.31 10.39
N THR A 448 13.08 -13.07 9.74
CA THR A 448 11.80 -12.99 10.45
C THR A 448 11.47 -14.28 11.21
N ALA A 449 11.73 -15.44 10.61
CA ALA A 449 11.52 -16.74 11.23
C ALA A 449 12.42 -16.92 12.46
N ALA A 450 13.71 -16.60 12.31
CA ALA A 450 14.68 -16.66 13.40
C ALA A 450 14.28 -15.75 14.56
N ALA A 451 13.82 -14.54 14.26
CA ALA A 451 13.34 -13.60 15.26
C ALA A 451 12.04 -14.06 15.93
N GLN A 452 11.10 -14.68 15.20
CA GLN A 452 9.88 -15.26 15.79
C GLN A 452 10.15 -16.45 16.72
N LEU A 453 11.19 -17.24 16.43
CA LEU A 453 11.59 -18.35 17.29
C LEU A 453 12.20 -17.89 18.61
N ALA A 454 12.76 -16.68 18.66
CA ALA A 454 13.32 -16.08 19.87
C ALA A 454 12.26 -15.75 20.95
N PHE A 455 10.96 -15.70 20.60
CA PHE A 455 9.88 -15.48 21.58
C PHE A 455 9.54 -16.72 22.42
N GLN A 456 10.03 -17.90 22.03
CA GLN A 456 9.72 -19.11 22.76
C GLN A 456 10.55 -19.20 24.05
N PRO A 457 9.93 -19.58 25.18
CA PRO A 457 10.57 -19.57 26.49
C PRO A 457 11.78 -20.52 26.58
N GLU A 458 11.82 -21.55 25.72
CA GLU A 458 12.90 -22.55 25.65
C GLU A 458 14.18 -22.02 24.96
N LEU A 459 14.13 -20.84 24.32
CA LEU A 459 15.19 -20.32 23.44
C LEU A 459 15.70 -18.92 23.84
N SER A 460 15.71 -18.60 25.13
CA SER A 460 16.18 -17.30 25.65
C SER A 460 17.60 -16.91 25.17
N HIS A 461 18.50 -17.89 25.02
CA HIS A 461 19.85 -17.68 24.49
C HIS A 461 19.88 -17.14 23.05
N LEU A 462 18.85 -17.42 22.25
CA LEU A 462 18.72 -16.87 20.90
C LEU A 462 18.33 -15.40 20.94
N ALA A 463 17.41 -15.02 21.85
CA ALA A 463 17.05 -13.62 22.08
C ALA A 463 18.26 -12.81 22.54
N ASP A 464 19.07 -13.35 23.47
CA ASP A 464 20.32 -12.72 23.92
C ASP A 464 21.33 -12.55 22.75
N GLY A 465 21.45 -13.55 21.88
CA GLY A 465 22.32 -13.48 20.70
C GLY A 465 21.88 -12.44 19.66
N VAL A 466 20.56 -12.30 19.43
CA VAL A 466 19.99 -11.26 18.56
C VAL A 466 20.10 -9.88 19.21
N ALA A 467 19.88 -9.78 20.52
CA ALA A 467 20.07 -8.57 21.29
C ALA A 467 21.53 -8.10 21.24
N GLN A 468 22.52 -9.00 21.34
CA GLN A 468 23.94 -8.67 21.19
C GLN A 468 24.29 -8.18 19.78
N LEU A 469 23.59 -8.65 18.74
CA LEU A 469 23.76 -8.20 17.37
C LEU A 469 23.24 -6.77 17.15
N LEU A 470 22.16 -6.39 17.84
CA LEU A 470 21.59 -5.04 17.83
C LEU A 470 22.18 -4.13 18.92
N GLY A 471 22.97 -4.70 19.82
CA GLY A 471 23.69 -3.99 20.87
C GLY A 471 25.02 -3.41 20.39
N PRO A 472 25.76 -2.73 21.29
CA PRO A 472 26.97 -1.99 20.95
C PRO A 472 28.12 -2.86 20.39
N ASN A 473 28.12 -4.16 20.71
CA ASN A 473 29.15 -5.09 20.26
C ASN A 473 28.83 -5.76 18.89
N GLY A 474 27.67 -5.45 18.30
CA GLY A 474 27.14 -6.12 17.11
C GLY A 474 27.63 -5.61 15.75
N GLY A 475 28.56 -4.64 15.73
CA GLY A 475 29.16 -4.14 14.48
C GLY A 475 28.19 -3.41 13.54
N ILE A 476 27.16 -2.77 14.11
CA ILE A 476 26.07 -2.06 13.40
C ILE A 476 26.61 -1.01 12.44
N GLU A 477 27.71 -0.34 12.79
CA GLU A 477 28.34 0.65 11.92
C GLU A 477 28.72 0.07 10.54
N LYS A 478 29.19 -1.18 10.48
CA LYS A 478 29.67 -1.78 9.23
C LYS A 478 28.52 -2.31 8.37
N TRP A 479 27.66 -3.15 8.95
CA TRP A 479 26.55 -3.73 8.19
C TRP A 479 25.41 -2.71 8.01
N GLY A 480 25.14 -1.87 9.01
CA GLY A 480 24.12 -0.83 8.98
C GLY A 480 24.41 0.21 7.90
N LEU A 481 25.60 0.80 7.84
CA LEU A 481 25.94 1.76 6.77
C LEU A 481 25.78 1.13 5.38
N SER A 482 26.27 -0.10 5.20
CA SER A 482 26.13 -0.79 3.90
C SER A 482 24.67 -0.99 3.50
N LEU A 483 23.79 -1.28 4.47
CA LEU A 483 22.36 -1.42 4.27
C LEU A 483 21.69 -0.09 3.93
N LEU A 484 22.07 0.99 4.61
CA LEU A 484 21.55 2.33 4.33
C LEU A 484 21.93 2.82 2.92
N TYR A 485 23.14 2.52 2.45
CA TYR A 485 23.55 2.83 1.07
C TYR A 485 22.77 2.03 0.02
N ALA A 486 22.19 0.88 0.37
CA ALA A 486 21.42 0.08 -0.56
C ALA A 486 19.96 0.55 -0.70
N LEU A 487 19.39 1.13 0.37
CA LEU A 487 18.00 1.56 0.45
C LEU A 487 17.79 2.96 -0.13
N HIS A 488 17.30 3.02 -1.37
CA HIS A 488 16.94 4.28 -2.03
C HIS A 488 15.42 4.41 -2.16
N PHE A 489 14.83 5.34 -1.43
CA PHE A 489 13.40 5.60 -1.44
C PHE A 489 13.00 6.60 -2.52
N VAL A 490 11.82 6.40 -3.10
CA VAL A 490 11.19 7.30 -4.08
C VAL A 490 9.82 7.71 -3.55
N LEU A 491 9.42 8.95 -3.83
CA LEU A 491 8.08 9.42 -3.51
C LEU A 491 7.04 8.59 -4.28
N PRO A 492 5.96 8.14 -3.63
CA PRO A 492 4.88 7.43 -4.32
C PRO A 492 4.25 8.31 -5.39
N ALA A 493 3.98 7.74 -6.56
CA ALA A 493 3.42 8.46 -7.72
C ALA A 493 1.96 8.91 -7.51
N VAL A 494 1.25 8.28 -6.56
CA VAL A 494 -0.15 8.59 -6.21
C VAL A 494 -0.25 8.83 -4.72
N ALA A 495 -0.40 10.09 -4.32
CA ALA A 495 -0.67 10.47 -2.94
C ALA A 495 -2.16 10.81 -2.79
N PRO A 496 -2.83 10.39 -1.70
CA PRO A 496 -4.19 10.83 -1.43
C PRO A 496 -4.19 12.34 -1.20
N TYR A 497 -4.94 13.09 -2.01
CA TYR A 497 -5.14 14.52 -1.79
C TYR A 497 -5.93 14.75 -0.49
N THR A 498 -5.27 15.35 0.50
CA THR A 498 -5.87 15.76 1.78
C THR A 498 -6.08 17.27 1.77
N ASN A 499 -7.34 17.71 1.73
CA ASN A 499 -7.68 19.11 1.95
C ASN A 499 -7.76 19.38 3.45
N THR A 500 -7.40 20.59 3.88
CA THR A 500 -7.50 21.05 5.28
C THR A 500 -8.92 20.99 5.83
N SER A 501 -9.95 21.01 4.98
CA SER A 501 -11.36 20.79 5.37
C SER A 501 -11.60 19.41 5.99
N LYS A 502 -10.80 18.40 5.65
CA LYS A 502 -10.88 17.06 6.25
C LYS A 502 -10.44 17.02 7.73
N LEU A 503 -9.74 18.05 8.24
CA LEU A 503 -9.41 18.16 9.68
C LEU A 503 -10.66 18.33 10.56
N LEU A 504 -11.66 19.05 10.04
CA LEU A 504 -12.91 19.33 10.75
C LEU A 504 -13.91 18.18 10.64
N GLU A 505 -13.87 17.43 9.53
CA GLU A 505 -14.80 16.32 9.25
C GLU A 505 -14.32 14.95 9.76
N SER A 506 -13.04 14.80 10.13
CA SER A 506 -12.50 13.50 10.55
C SER A 506 -12.99 13.10 11.95
N ILE A 507 -13.82 12.06 11.99
CA ILE A 507 -14.25 11.38 13.22
C ILE A 507 -13.16 10.37 13.62
N ALA A 508 -12.82 10.32 14.91
CA ALA A 508 -11.70 9.53 15.48
C ALA A 508 -11.79 7.99 15.35
N GLY A 509 -12.73 7.45 14.57
CA GLY A 509 -13.01 6.01 14.47
C GLY A 509 -12.07 5.22 13.56
N ASP A 510 -11.55 5.83 12.49
CA ASP A 510 -10.66 5.13 11.54
C ASP A 510 -9.22 5.66 11.68
N LEU A 511 -8.30 4.82 12.17
CA LEU A 511 -6.87 5.12 12.15
C LEU A 511 -6.40 5.21 10.68
N PRO A 512 -5.84 6.34 10.25
CA PRO A 512 -5.44 6.53 8.86
C PRO A 512 -4.20 5.69 8.52
N GLN A 513 -4.19 5.09 7.33
CA GLN A 513 -3.01 4.40 6.81
C GLN A 513 -2.03 5.41 6.21
N PHE A 514 -0.78 5.39 6.69
CA PHE A 514 0.27 6.23 6.13
C PHE A 514 0.56 5.89 4.66
N PRO A 515 0.90 6.88 3.82
CA PRO A 515 1.38 6.63 2.45
C PRO A 515 2.58 5.67 2.45
N ALA A 516 2.50 4.61 1.64
CA ALA A 516 3.58 3.66 1.48
C ALA A 516 4.70 4.25 0.61
N PHE A 517 5.96 4.08 1.04
CA PHE A 517 7.13 4.46 0.24
C PHE A 517 7.59 3.28 -0.62
N GLU A 518 8.02 3.57 -1.84
CA GLU A 518 8.57 2.57 -2.76
C GLU A 518 10.10 2.69 -2.80
N LEU A 519 10.78 1.55 -2.87
CA LEU A 519 12.23 1.48 -3.08
C LEU A 519 12.51 1.46 -4.58
N ARG A 520 13.47 2.28 -5.05
CA ARG A 520 13.79 2.45 -6.48
C ARG A 520 14.11 1.13 -7.21
N ASN A 521 14.69 0.17 -6.49
CA ASN A 521 15.19 -1.08 -7.05
C ASN A 521 14.35 -2.30 -6.64
N VAL A 522 13.22 -2.11 -5.95
CA VAL A 522 12.33 -3.19 -5.52
C VAL A 522 10.97 -2.98 -6.16
N SER A 523 10.62 -3.89 -7.08
CA SER A 523 9.42 -3.76 -7.90
C SER A 523 8.16 -4.34 -7.27
N SER A 524 8.32 -5.27 -6.32
CA SER A 524 7.21 -5.98 -5.69
C SER A 524 6.77 -5.35 -4.37
N HIS A 525 5.46 -5.28 -4.13
CA HIS A 525 4.90 -4.87 -2.83
C HIS A 525 5.10 -5.97 -1.76
N GLU A 526 5.28 -7.23 -2.17
CA GLU A 526 5.47 -8.36 -1.25
C GLU A 526 6.88 -8.39 -0.64
N THR A 527 7.91 -8.03 -1.42
CA THR A 527 9.29 -7.86 -0.93
C THR A 527 9.34 -6.73 0.09
N MET A 528 8.67 -5.60 -0.16
CA MET A 528 8.61 -4.48 0.79
C MET A 528 7.97 -4.91 2.11
N ARG A 529 6.79 -5.58 2.07
CA ARG A 529 6.16 -6.12 3.29
C ARG A 529 7.06 -7.13 4.02
N SER A 530 7.82 -7.94 3.28
CA SER A 530 8.73 -8.91 3.88
C SER A 530 9.93 -8.23 4.56
N LEU A 531 10.45 -7.13 4.01
CA LEU A 531 11.48 -6.30 4.64
C LEU A 531 10.94 -5.57 5.88
N GLU A 532 9.73 -5.02 5.82
CA GLU A 532 9.08 -4.44 7.00
C GLU A 532 8.89 -5.48 8.11
N GLY A 533 8.42 -6.68 7.75
CA GLY A 533 8.29 -7.81 8.67
C GLY A 533 9.62 -8.25 9.28
N LEU A 534 10.72 -8.20 8.52
CA LEU A 534 12.07 -8.44 9.03
C LEU A 534 12.40 -7.45 10.14
N PHE A 535 12.36 -6.14 9.88
CA PHE A 535 12.80 -5.16 10.88
C PHE A 535 11.89 -5.14 12.10
N ARG A 536 10.58 -5.32 11.94
CA ARG A 536 9.64 -5.45 13.06
C ARG A 536 9.99 -6.66 13.95
N SER A 537 10.06 -7.85 13.36
CA SER A 537 10.37 -9.07 14.13
C SER A 537 11.75 -9.00 14.78
N LEU A 538 12.75 -8.45 14.09
CA LEU A 538 14.09 -8.25 14.61
C LEU A 538 14.11 -7.29 15.81
N GLY A 539 13.34 -6.19 15.74
CA GLY A 539 13.14 -5.26 16.87
C GLY A 539 12.45 -5.93 18.05
N CYS A 540 11.37 -6.69 17.80
CA CYS A 540 10.69 -7.46 18.85
C CYS A 540 11.65 -8.45 19.56
N ALA A 541 12.52 -9.13 18.80
CA ALA A 541 13.46 -10.12 19.34
C ALA A 541 14.65 -9.50 20.09
N GLY A 542 15.06 -8.28 19.71
CA GLY A 542 16.14 -7.54 20.37
C GLY A 542 15.75 -6.86 21.68
N GLY A 543 14.46 -6.65 21.93
CA GLY A 543 13.95 -6.02 23.14
C GLY A 543 14.56 -4.64 23.42
N GLU A 544 14.78 -4.32 24.70
CA GLU A 544 15.34 -3.01 25.10
C GLU A 544 16.79 -2.79 24.67
N GLU A 545 17.59 -3.84 24.46
CA GLU A 545 18.98 -3.71 23.98
C GLU A 545 19.05 -3.25 22.52
N GLY A 546 17.98 -3.51 21.75
CA GLY A 546 17.82 -2.99 20.39
C GLY A 546 17.62 -1.47 20.30
N LEU A 547 17.38 -0.77 21.42
CA LEU A 547 17.26 0.68 21.44
C LEU A 547 18.56 1.38 21.00
N PHE A 548 19.72 0.77 21.28
CA PHE A 548 21.02 1.29 20.82
C PHE A 548 21.10 1.36 19.29
N ALA A 549 20.63 0.31 18.60
CA ALA A 549 20.56 0.31 17.15
C ALA A 549 19.66 1.45 16.62
N VAL A 550 18.49 1.64 17.25
CA VAL A 550 17.55 2.70 16.86
C VAL A 550 18.16 4.08 17.08
N GLU A 551 18.84 4.32 18.20
CA GLU A 551 19.55 5.57 18.48
C GLU A 551 20.58 5.88 17.38
N TRP A 552 21.41 4.90 17.03
CA TRP A 552 22.40 5.04 15.97
C TRP A 552 21.77 5.37 14.60
N PHE A 553 20.69 4.67 14.22
CA PHE A 553 20.00 4.93 12.96
C PHE A 553 19.32 6.31 12.93
N VAL A 554 18.77 6.77 14.06
CA VAL A 554 18.18 8.12 14.20
C VAL A 554 19.26 9.19 14.10
N ASP A 555 20.44 8.98 14.70
CA ASP A 555 21.55 9.94 14.61
C ASP A 555 22.12 10.05 13.19
N VAL A 556 22.22 8.93 12.45
CA VAL A 556 22.51 8.98 11.01
C VAL A 556 21.38 9.69 10.24
N GLY A 557 20.14 9.50 10.69
CA GLY A 557 18.92 10.10 10.14
C GLY A 557 18.76 11.60 10.38
N ARG A 558 19.49 12.20 11.33
CA ARG A 558 19.50 13.67 11.53
C ARG A 558 19.97 14.41 10.27
N ARG A 559 20.83 13.75 9.47
CA ARG A 559 21.32 14.29 8.20
C ARG A 559 20.25 14.14 7.12
N ARG A 560 19.92 15.24 6.42
CA ARG A 560 18.95 15.28 5.30
C ARG A 560 19.51 14.66 4.00
N THR A 561 20.08 13.46 4.08
CA THR A 561 20.67 12.70 2.96
C THR A 561 19.85 11.46 2.64
N ALA A 562 20.06 10.83 1.47
CA ALA A 562 19.40 9.57 1.12
C ALA A 562 19.68 8.45 2.14
N VAL A 563 20.91 8.41 2.68
CA VAL A 563 21.32 7.48 3.74
C VAL A 563 20.57 7.79 5.05
N GLY A 564 20.38 9.07 5.37
CA GLY A 564 19.60 9.49 6.53
C GLY A 564 18.12 9.11 6.43
N VAL A 565 17.51 9.27 5.25
CA VAL A 565 16.14 8.80 4.97
C VAL A 565 16.01 7.29 5.22
N ALA A 566 16.96 6.50 4.72
CA ALA A 566 16.98 5.07 5.00
C ALA A 566 17.16 4.76 6.50
N GLY A 567 17.97 5.55 7.20
CA GLY A 567 18.18 5.43 8.65
C GLY A 567 16.89 5.62 9.42
N LEU A 568 16.15 6.69 9.14
CA LEU A 568 14.86 6.96 9.77
C LEU A 568 13.82 5.87 9.49
N TRP A 569 13.79 5.32 8.27
CA TRP A 569 12.87 4.24 7.94
C TRP A 569 13.18 2.94 8.70
N VAL A 570 14.46 2.52 8.74
CA VAL A 570 14.88 1.34 9.50
C VAL A 570 14.63 1.54 11.00
N ALA A 571 14.94 2.73 11.53
CA ALA A 571 14.66 3.09 12.91
C ALA A 571 13.17 2.98 13.24
N ALA A 572 12.28 3.47 12.36
CA ALA A 572 10.84 3.39 12.56
C ALA A 572 10.34 1.94 12.62
N ARG A 573 10.77 1.08 11.68
CA ARG A 573 10.35 -0.33 11.63
C ARG A 573 10.91 -1.16 12.79
N LEU A 574 12.14 -0.88 13.24
CA LEU A 574 12.71 -1.51 14.45
C LEU A 574 11.96 -1.06 15.71
N LEU A 575 11.64 0.23 15.83
CA LEU A 575 10.92 0.78 16.97
C LEU A 575 9.49 0.23 17.07
N GLU A 576 8.79 0.06 15.94
CA GLU A 576 7.50 -0.65 15.86
C GLU A 576 7.60 -2.05 16.48
N GLY A 577 8.68 -2.77 16.18
CA GLY A 577 8.97 -4.07 16.76
C GLY A 577 9.20 -4.03 18.27
N ILE A 578 10.12 -3.18 18.73
CA ILE A 578 10.48 -3.07 20.15
C ILE A 578 9.27 -2.64 21.00
N ALA A 579 8.44 -1.74 20.47
CA ALA A 579 7.26 -1.26 21.16
C ALA A 579 6.05 -2.20 21.05
N GLY A 580 6.06 -3.16 20.12
CA GLY A 580 4.89 -4.00 19.83
C GLY A 580 3.73 -3.22 19.20
N VAL A 581 4.01 -2.06 18.59
CA VAL A 581 3.01 -1.15 18.03
C VAL A 581 3.19 -1.08 16.51
N THR A 582 2.09 -1.24 15.76
CA THR A 582 2.09 -1.00 14.32
C THR A 582 1.33 0.30 13.98
N LEU A 583 1.91 1.10 13.09
CA LEU A 583 1.25 2.30 12.55
C LEU A 583 -0.09 1.91 11.91
N GLY A 584 -1.20 2.46 12.43
CA GLY A 584 -2.55 2.24 11.90
C GLY A 584 -3.37 1.14 12.60
N THR A 585 -2.86 0.50 13.65
CA THR A 585 -3.63 -0.47 14.46
C THR A 585 -3.77 -0.02 15.90
N GLU A 586 -4.90 -0.36 16.54
CA GLU A 586 -5.13 -0.09 17.96
C GLU A 586 -4.06 -0.77 18.83
N THR A 587 -3.52 -0.03 19.79
CA THR A 587 -2.52 -0.53 20.74
C THR A 587 -3.20 -1.36 21.81
N ASN A 588 -2.67 -2.56 22.09
CA ASN A 588 -2.95 -3.24 23.36
C ASN A 588 -2.31 -2.43 24.50
N GLU A 589 -3.05 -2.19 25.58
CA GLU A 589 -2.66 -1.38 26.74
C GLU A 589 -1.56 -2.04 27.62
N GLU A 590 -0.46 -2.49 27.03
CA GLU A 590 0.72 -2.89 27.79
C GLU A 590 1.53 -1.65 28.16
N LYS A 591 1.76 -1.45 29.47
CA LYS A 591 2.51 -0.29 29.96
C LYS A 591 3.94 -0.33 29.40
N PRO A 592 4.41 0.71 28.71
CA PRO A 592 5.74 0.72 28.11
C PRO A 592 6.82 0.66 29.19
N GLY A 593 7.94 -0.02 28.88
CA GLY A 593 9.13 -0.03 29.72
C GLY A 593 9.63 1.38 30.03
N LYS A 594 10.18 1.60 31.24
CA LYS A 594 10.68 2.92 31.67
C LYS A 594 11.80 3.44 30.77
N ARG A 595 12.65 2.55 30.25
CA ARG A 595 13.74 2.90 29.32
C ARG A 595 13.19 3.32 27.96
N LEU A 596 12.27 2.52 27.40
CA LEU A 596 11.56 2.83 26.15
C LEU A 596 10.82 4.18 26.22
N SER A 597 10.15 4.47 27.33
CA SER A 597 9.47 5.76 27.53
C SER A 597 10.42 6.95 27.56
N LYS A 598 11.60 6.81 28.19
CA LYS A 598 12.62 7.87 28.18
C LYS A 598 13.20 8.07 26.78
N PHE A 599 13.46 6.98 26.08
CA PHE A 599 13.94 7.00 24.70
C PHE A 599 12.96 7.69 23.75
N CYS A 600 11.66 7.35 23.82
CA CYS A 600 10.64 8.00 22.99
C CYS A 600 10.52 9.51 23.26
N LYS A 601 10.71 9.95 24.51
CA LYS A 601 10.77 11.38 24.82
C LYS A 601 12.00 12.04 24.20
N TRP A 602 13.17 11.42 24.30
CA TRP A 602 14.39 11.92 23.65
C TRP A 602 14.21 11.99 22.13
N LEU A 603 13.67 10.94 21.53
CA LEU A 603 13.43 10.84 20.09
C LEU A 603 12.47 11.93 19.62
N ALA A 604 11.33 12.12 20.30
CA ALA A 604 10.35 13.14 19.91
C ALA A 604 10.94 14.56 19.96
N ARG A 605 11.81 14.85 20.94
CA ARG A 605 12.53 16.13 21.02
C ARG A 605 13.56 16.28 19.90
N GLY A 606 14.41 15.27 19.73
CA GLY A 606 15.45 15.30 18.69
C GLY A 606 14.87 15.36 17.28
N VAL A 607 13.71 14.76 17.05
CA VAL A 607 13.00 14.85 15.78
C VAL A 607 12.38 16.24 15.59
N ALA A 608 11.77 16.84 16.63
CA ALA A 608 11.23 18.20 16.55
C ALA A 608 12.32 19.24 16.24
N GLU A 609 13.52 19.10 16.83
CA GLU A 609 14.69 19.96 16.58
C GLU A 609 15.14 19.94 15.10
N LEU A 610 14.82 18.90 14.33
CA LEU A 610 15.18 18.83 12.90
C LEU A 610 14.48 19.89 12.03
N TRP A 611 13.36 20.45 12.51
CA TRP A 611 12.68 21.58 11.85
C TRP A 611 13.20 22.95 12.31
N ASP A 612 14.03 22.97 13.36
CA ASP A 612 14.69 24.19 13.86
C ASP A 612 16.11 24.37 13.34
N ALA A 613 16.74 23.31 12.84
CA ALA A 613 18.06 23.36 12.23
C ALA A 613 18.01 24.11 10.89
N ASP A 614 18.74 25.22 10.82
CA ASP A 614 18.92 26.00 9.59
C ASP A 614 19.57 25.13 8.51
N ASP A 615 19.10 25.24 7.26
CA ASP A 615 19.58 24.45 6.10
C ASP A 615 21.08 24.67 5.76
N ASP A 616 21.77 25.54 6.50
CA ASP A 616 23.14 26.00 6.22
C ASP A 616 24.26 25.19 6.90
N GLU A 617 23.96 24.27 7.83
CA GLU A 617 24.99 23.40 8.43
C GLU A 617 25.26 22.14 7.58
N GLU A 618 25.77 22.33 6.35
CA GLU A 618 26.48 21.28 5.63
C GLU A 618 27.84 21.04 6.33
N GLU A 619 27.87 20.22 7.39
CA GLU A 619 29.12 19.56 7.81
C GLU A 619 29.58 18.65 6.66
N ASN A 620 30.54 19.15 5.87
CA ASN A 620 31.32 18.38 4.90
C ASN A 620 31.91 17.13 5.59
N VAL A 621 31.27 15.98 5.42
CA VAL A 621 31.90 14.72 5.82
C VAL A 621 32.99 14.40 4.79
N PRO A 622 34.25 14.21 5.22
CA PRO A 622 35.28 13.67 4.36
C PRO A 622 34.88 12.27 3.93
N SER A 623 34.90 12.01 2.61
CA SER A 623 34.75 10.66 2.06
C SER A 623 35.67 9.69 2.80
N PRO A 624 35.21 8.48 3.17
CA PRO A 624 36.11 7.48 3.73
C PRO A 624 37.14 7.13 2.67
N THR A 625 38.38 7.58 2.89
CA THR A 625 39.57 7.10 2.18
C THR A 625 39.64 5.59 2.37
N THR A 626 39.19 4.86 1.36
CA THR A 626 39.67 3.50 1.11
C THR A 626 40.26 3.57 -0.29
N ASP A 627 41.58 3.52 -0.33
CA ASP A 627 42.39 3.48 -1.55
C ASP A 627 41.95 2.32 -2.43
N GLU A 628 41.15 2.55 -3.47
CA GLU A 628 41.17 1.77 -4.72
C GLU A 628 40.78 2.70 -5.89
N ASP A 629 41.80 3.23 -6.55
CA ASP A 629 41.72 3.93 -7.83
C ASP A 629 41.02 3.08 -8.90
N ALA A 630 39.90 3.57 -9.44
CA ALA A 630 39.47 3.22 -10.80
C ALA A 630 38.57 4.32 -11.42
N ILE A 631 39.24 5.26 -12.10
CA ILE A 631 38.82 5.93 -13.34
C ILE A 631 37.49 6.73 -13.28
N LEU A 632 37.62 8.03 -12.96
CA LEU A 632 36.70 9.06 -13.49
C LEU A 632 37.50 10.05 -14.35
N PRO A 633 37.06 10.37 -15.60
CA PRO A 633 37.73 11.36 -16.42
C PRO A 633 37.52 12.77 -15.86
N ILE A 634 38.62 13.48 -15.62
CA ILE A 634 38.65 14.88 -15.22
C ILE A 634 38.31 15.75 -16.44
N GLU A 635 37.11 16.32 -16.50
CA GLU A 635 36.83 17.43 -17.40
C GLU A 635 37.27 18.75 -16.75
N ARG A 636 38.25 19.41 -17.38
CA ARG A 636 38.64 20.78 -17.04
C ARG A 636 37.68 21.76 -17.68
N THR A 637 36.93 22.51 -16.89
CA THR A 637 36.24 23.72 -17.36
C THR A 637 36.81 24.94 -16.65
N SER A 638 37.64 25.69 -17.37
CA SER A 638 38.05 27.05 -17.01
C SER A 638 36.95 28.03 -17.45
N GLY A 639 36.34 28.74 -16.50
CA GLY A 639 35.42 29.83 -16.78
C GLY A 639 34.92 30.46 -15.48
N ILE A 640 35.10 31.77 -15.35
CA ILE A 640 34.73 32.57 -14.18
C ILE A 640 33.20 32.67 -14.12
N ASN A 641 32.57 32.09 -13.10
CA ASN A 641 31.14 32.23 -12.84
C ASN A 641 30.87 33.61 -12.23
N GLN A 642 30.06 34.43 -12.91
CA GLN A 642 29.44 35.62 -12.32
C GLN A 642 28.51 35.20 -11.17
N ILE A 643 28.68 35.86 -10.03
CA ILE A 643 27.86 35.69 -8.83
C ILE A 643 26.39 36.01 -9.19
N GLN A 644 25.54 34.98 -9.26
CA GLN A 644 24.09 35.14 -9.31
C GLN A 644 23.61 35.60 -7.93
N LYS A 645 22.96 36.77 -7.88
CA LYS A 645 22.28 37.25 -6.67
C LYS A 645 21.18 36.25 -6.30
N LEU A 646 21.20 35.80 -5.05
CA LEU A 646 20.18 34.94 -4.45
C LEU A 646 18.78 35.55 -4.66
N LEU A 647 17.85 34.74 -5.18
CA LEU A 647 16.37 34.86 -5.10
C LEU A 647 15.55 35.34 -6.32
N ASP A 648 16.01 35.16 -7.56
CA ASP A 648 15.09 35.21 -8.73
C ASP A 648 14.57 33.80 -9.10
N PHE A 649 13.40 33.43 -8.57
CA PHE A 649 12.63 32.27 -9.02
C PHE A 649 11.47 32.71 -9.93
N ARG A 650 11.69 32.85 -11.24
CA ARG A 650 10.72 32.54 -12.31
C ARG A 650 11.26 32.94 -13.69
N ASN A 651 11.70 31.94 -14.46
CA ASN A 651 11.41 31.76 -15.89
C ASN A 651 12.25 30.59 -16.45
N ASP A 652 11.95 29.36 -16.03
CA ASP A 652 12.43 28.17 -16.74
C ASP A 652 11.41 27.78 -17.80
N SER A 653 11.56 28.36 -18.98
CA SER A 653 10.95 27.88 -20.21
C SER A 653 11.90 28.16 -21.36
N ARG A 654 12.60 27.11 -21.78
CA ARG A 654 13.69 27.02 -22.78
C ARG A 654 15.08 27.30 -22.23
N ASP A 655 15.75 26.24 -21.77
CA ASP A 655 16.92 25.73 -22.49
C ASP A 655 17.29 24.33 -22.02
N GLY A 656 17.33 23.39 -22.97
CA GLY A 656 17.76 22.03 -22.74
C GLY A 656 19.28 21.94 -22.71
N ARG A 657 19.88 21.75 -21.54
CA ARG A 657 21.22 21.16 -21.33
C ARG A 657 21.38 20.72 -19.86
N SER A 658 21.38 19.40 -19.66
CA SER A 658 21.89 18.62 -18.52
C SER A 658 22.15 19.34 -17.17
N HIS A 659 21.18 19.31 -16.26
CA HIS A 659 21.37 19.49 -14.82
C HIS A 659 20.79 18.28 -14.06
N THR A 660 21.62 17.30 -13.69
CA THR A 660 21.21 16.13 -12.89
C THR A 660 22.00 15.97 -11.58
N PRO A 661 22.06 17.01 -10.72
CA PRO A 661 22.06 16.74 -9.28
C PRO A 661 21.07 17.59 -8.45
N ARG A 662 20.40 18.59 -9.05
CA ARG A 662 19.45 19.47 -8.32
C ARG A 662 18.11 18.78 -8.02
N ASN A 663 17.63 17.93 -8.94
CA ASN A 663 16.35 17.22 -8.81
C ASN A 663 16.32 16.17 -7.69
N THR A 664 17.46 15.56 -7.35
CA THR A 664 17.53 14.55 -6.29
C THR A 664 17.47 15.16 -4.89
N LYS A 665 18.07 16.34 -4.67
CA LYS A 665 17.97 17.06 -3.38
C LYS A 665 16.53 17.47 -3.07
N LEU A 666 15.80 17.97 -4.08
CA LEU A 666 14.39 18.35 -3.97
C LEU A 666 13.44 17.19 -3.63
N SER A 667 13.77 15.94 -4.01
CA SER A 667 12.97 14.77 -3.67
C SER A 667 13.27 14.16 -2.29
N ILE A 668 14.45 14.41 -1.71
CA ILE A 668 14.87 13.73 -0.47
C ILE A 668 14.28 14.43 0.76
N GLN A 669 14.23 15.76 0.77
CA GLN A 669 13.67 16.56 1.87
C GLN A 669 12.23 16.17 2.25
N PRO A 670 11.27 16.01 1.31
CA PRO A 670 9.90 15.61 1.67
C PRO A 670 9.82 14.19 2.21
N ILE A 671 10.65 13.26 1.72
CA ILE A 671 10.68 11.88 2.23
C ILE A 671 11.23 11.87 3.66
N HIS A 672 12.31 12.61 3.90
CA HIS A 672 12.88 12.80 5.24
C HIS A 672 11.83 13.33 6.22
N ALA A 673 11.15 14.44 5.87
CA ALA A 673 10.08 15.03 6.67
C ALA A 673 8.92 14.05 6.94
N SER A 674 8.55 13.25 5.95
CA SER A 674 7.46 12.29 6.10
C SER A 674 7.79 11.12 7.04
N LEU A 675 9.04 10.66 7.04
CA LEU A 675 9.51 9.59 7.94
C LEU A 675 9.74 10.08 9.36
N SER A 676 10.23 11.30 9.53
CA SER A 676 10.34 11.92 10.85
C SER A 676 8.96 12.14 11.49
N LEU A 677 7.93 12.49 10.71
CA LEU A 677 6.54 12.52 11.20
C LEU A 677 6.01 11.13 11.59
N GLN A 678 6.36 10.07 10.86
CA GLN A 678 6.01 8.70 11.25
C GLN A 678 6.65 8.31 12.59
N LEU A 679 7.92 8.69 12.80
CA LEU A 679 8.60 8.48 14.07
C LEU A 679 7.95 9.26 15.23
N LEU A 680 7.48 10.49 14.99
CA LEU A 680 6.69 11.25 15.97
C LEU A 680 5.37 10.54 16.29
N ALA A 681 4.65 10.07 15.27
CA ALA A 681 3.41 9.30 15.47
C ALA A 681 3.66 8.04 16.32
N LEU A 682 4.72 7.28 16.04
CA LEU A 682 5.14 6.13 16.85
C LEU A 682 5.44 6.52 18.30
N SER A 683 6.20 7.59 18.51
CA SER A 683 6.54 8.06 19.85
C SER A 683 5.29 8.44 20.66
N SER A 684 4.26 8.98 19.99
CA SER A 684 2.97 9.31 20.62
C SER A 684 2.18 8.07 21.03
N GLN A 685 2.17 7.02 20.20
CA GLN A 685 1.49 5.77 20.51
C GLN A 685 2.14 5.05 21.70
N VAL A 686 3.47 5.11 21.83
CA VAL A 686 4.16 4.53 22.98
C VAL A 686 3.95 5.34 24.26
N LEU A 687 3.99 6.68 24.17
CA LEU A 687 3.91 7.56 25.35
C LEU A 687 2.48 7.83 25.83
N THR A 688 1.47 7.60 24.97
CA THR A 688 0.04 7.83 25.23
C THR A 688 -0.21 9.18 25.95
N SER A 689 -0.61 9.16 27.22
CA SER A 689 -0.92 10.37 27.99
C SER A 689 0.29 11.25 28.29
N ASN A 690 1.50 10.68 28.38
CA ASN A 690 2.72 11.40 28.70
C ASN A 690 3.26 12.24 27.54
N PHE A 691 2.68 12.09 26.34
CA PHE A 691 3.07 12.82 25.15
C PHE A 691 2.65 14.31 25.20
N ARG A 692 1.60 14.65 25.96
CA ARG A 692 1.08 16.04 26.06
C ARG A 692 2.14 17.06 26.50
N ALA A 693 3.11 16.65 27.32
CA ALA A 693 4.20 17.51 27.77
C ALA A 693 5.21 17.90 26.66
N LEU A 694 5.12 17.29 25.48
CA LEU A 694 5.99 17.55 24.32
C LEU A 694 5.30 18.40 23.24
N PHE A 695 4.03 18.77 23.42
CA PHE A 695 3.27 19.51 22.40
C PHE A 695 3.90 20.84 22.01
N LEU A 696 4.49 21.57 22.96
CA LEU A 696 5.19 22.83 22.67
C LEU A 696 6.26 22.70 21.58
N GLN A 697 6.95 21.57 21.52
CA GLN A 697 8.04 21.34 20.55
C GLN A 697 7.55 20.65 19.28
N VAL A 698 6.58 19.74 19.40
CA VAL A 698 6.17 18.85 18.31
C VAL A 698 5.06 19.44 17.43
N LEU A 699 4.27 20.38 17.94
CA LEU A 699 3.08 20.87 17.24
C LEU A 699 3.42 21.65 15.96
N TYR A 700 4.45 22.51 16.00
CA TYR A 700 4.86 23.28 14.84
C TYR A 700 5.33 22.39 13.66
N PRO A 701 6.25 21.42 13.84
CA PRO A 701 6.63 20.47 12.78
C PRO A 701 5.43 19.81 12.07
N ILE A 702 4.43 19.39 12.83
CA ILE A 702 3.22 18.76 12.29
C ILE A 702 2.41 19.78 11.48
N LEU A 703 2.16 20.97 12.04
CA LEU A 703 1.41 22.02 11.36
C LEU A 703 2.12 22.50 10.08
N HIS A 704 3.43 22.70 10.13
CA HIS A 704 4.24 23.04 8.97
C HIS A 704 4.12 21.97 7.87
N SER A 705 4.13 20.69 8.24
CA SER A 705 4.00 19.59 7.29
C SER A 705 2.60 19.49 6.66
N LEU A 706 1.54 19.86 7.39
CA LEU A 706 0.17 19.88 6.88
C LEU A 706 -0.02 20.88 5.74
N VAL A 707 0.72 21.98 5.80
CA VAL A 707 0.59 23.11 4.88
C VAL A 707 1.55 22.99 3.68
N SER A 708 2.47 22.03 3.73
CA SER A 708 3.41 21.77 2.64
C SER A 708 2.68 21.53 1.31
N PRO A 709 3.16 22.10 0.19
CA PRO A 709 2.55 21.91 -1.13
C PRO A 709 2.66 20.48 -1.66
N ILE A 710 3.45 19.62 -1.00
CA ILE A 710 3.70 18.25 -1.41
C ILE A 710 2.61 17.34 -0.81
N PRO A 711 1.76 16.70 -1.63
CA PRO A 711 0.62 15.93 -1.13
C PRO A 711 1.00 14.80 -0.17
N THR A 712 2.13 14.11 -0.39
CA THR A 712 2.60 13.04 0.49
C THR A 712 2.91 13.55 1.90
N VAL A 713 3.56 14.71 2.00
CA VAL A 713 3.94 15.32 3.29
C VAL A 713 2.68 15.80 4.02
N SER A 714 1.78 16.48 3.32
CA SER A 714 0.50 16.93 3.88
C SER A 714 -0.36 15.77 4.38
N ALA A 715 -0.43 14.67 3.61
CA ALA A 715 -1.15 13.46 4.01
C ALA A 715 -0.49 12.80 5.23
N THR A 716 0.84 12.70 5.27
CA THR A 716 1.54 12.17 6.46
C THR A 716 1.37 13.06 7.69
N GLY A 717 1.37 14.39 7.53
CA GLY A 717 1.12 15.34 8.62
C GLY A 717 -0.29 15.16 9.19
N MET A 718 -1.28 14.97 8.32
CA MET A 718 -2.66 14.69 8.71
C MET A 718 -2.78 13.38 9.48
N CYS A 719 -2.18 12.31 8.94
CA CYS A 719 -2.17 11.00 9.60
C CYS A 719 -1.49 11.07 10.97
N CYS A 720 -0.35 11.77 11.05
CA CYS A 720 0.39 11.97 12.29
C CYS A 720 -0.47 12.71 13.33
N LEU A 721 -1.12 13.80 12.94
CA LEU A 721 -1.99 14.56 13.84
C LEU A 721 -3.18 13.71 14.33
N GLN A 722 -3.83 12.95 13.44
CA GLN A 722 -4.92 12.04 13.80
C GLN A 722 -4.47 10.93 14.77
N VAL A 723 -3.31 10.32 14.52
CA VAL A 723 -2.74 9.29 15.40
C VAL A 723 -2.37 9.88 16.77
N ILE A 724 -1.81 11.09 16.81
CA ILE A 724 -1.48 11.77 18.07
C ILE A 724 -2.76 12.13 18.84
N ALA A 725 -3.79 12.65 18.16
CA ALA A 725 -5.07 12.98 18.78
C ALA A 725 -5.72 11.72 19.40
N HIS A 726 -5.69 10.60 18.67
CA HIS A 726 -6.18 9.32 19.16
C HIS A 726 -5.35 8.79 20.35
N SER A 727 -4.02 8.78 20.25
CA SER A 727 -3.12 8.26 21.31
C SER A 727 -3.13 9.09 22.59
N THR A 728 -3.43 10.39 22.49
CA THR A 728 -3.57 11.31 23.62
C THR A 728 -5.02 11.48 24.10
N SER A 729 -5.95 10.68 23.57
CA SER A 729 -7.36 10.60 23.96
C SER A 729 -8.17 11.89 23.74
N TYR A 730 -7.89 12.64 22.67
CA TYR A 730 -8.76 13.72 22.19
C TYR A 730 -9.83 13.20 21.23
N ALA A 731 -11.00 13.82 21.26
CA ALA A 731 -12.13 13.42 20.40
C ALA A 731 -11.92 13.77 18.92
N SER A 732 -11.17 14.84 18.62
CA SER A 732 -10.83 15.23 17.26
C SER A 732 -9.47 15.95 17.18
N PRO A 733 -8.78 15.85 16.04
CA PRO A 733 -7.68 16.74 15.63
C PRO A 733 -7.88 18.21 15.98
N ALA A 734 -9.04 18.77 15.61
CA ALA A 734 -9.36 20.17 15.84
C ALA A 734 -9.45 20.51 17.33
N ASN A 735 -10.06 19.64 18.14
CA ASN A 735 -10.15 19.85 19.59
C ASN A 735 -8.75 19.79 20.26
N MET A 736 -7.87 18.90 19.77
CA MET A 736 -6.47 18.87 20.24
C MET A 736 -5.76 20.21 19.95
N LEU A 737 -5.92 20.76 18.74
CA LEU A 737 -5.35 22.06 18.36
C LEU A 737 -5.94 23.21 19.18
N LEU A 738 -7.27 23.27 19.35
CA LEU A 738 -7.95 24.30 20.14
C LEU A 738 -7.47 24.33 21.59
N SER A 739 -7.30 23.17 22.23
CA SER A 739 -6.86 23.09 23.63
C SER A 739 -5.39 23.47 23.85
N ASN A 740 -4.57 23.50 22.79
CA ASN A 740 -3.13 23.80 22.83
C ASN A 740 -2.76 24.94 21.88
N PHE A 741 -3.72 25.81 21.58
CA PHE A 741 -3.58 26.87 20.58
C PHE A 741 -2.41 27.80 20.87
N ASP A 742 -2.25 28.20 22.14
CA ASP A 742 -1.20 29.11 22.57
C ASP A 742 0.20 28.60 22.21
N TYR A 743 0.43 27.29 22.28
CA TYR A 743 1.71 26.68 21.90
C TYR A 743 1.98 26.77 20.39
N ALA A 744 0.95 26.61 19.56
CA ALA A 744 1.09 26.73 18.11
C ALA A 744 1.33 28.20 17.70
N LEU A 745 0.62 29.12 18.35
CA LEU A 745 0.71 30.55 18.10
C LEU A 745 2.08 31.11 18.51
N ASP A 746 2.56 30.76 19.70
CA ASP A 746 3.89 31.14 20.18
C ASP A 746 5.00 30.66 19.22
N ALA A 747 4.91 29.41 18.74
CA ALA A 747 5.86 28.86 17.79
C ALA A 747 5.82 29.54 16.40
N VAL A 748 4.65 30.02 15.96
CA VAL A 748 4.49 30.78 14.72
C VAL A 748 5.02 32.20 14.86
N SER A 749 4.72 32.90 15.96
CA SER A 749 5.23 34.25 16.23
C SER A 749 6.75 34.31 16.19
N HIS A 750 7.43 33.37 16.87
CA HIS A 750 8.89 33.28 16.86
C HIS A 750 9.52 33.12 15.46
N ARG A 751 8.76 32.60 14.49
CA ARG A 751 9.21 32.43 13.08
C ARG A 751 8.69 33.50 12.14
N LEU A 752 7.80 34.38 12.62
CA LEU A 752 7.46 35.63 11.96
C LEU A 752 8.41 36.76 12.40
N THR A 753 9.23 36.53 13.43
CA THR A 753 10.26 37.47 13.85
C THR A 753 11.38 37.62 12.80
N ARG A 754 11.99 38.81 12.77
CA ARG A 754 13.03 39.24 11.82
C ARG A 754 14.19 38.26 11.62
N THR A 755 14.51 37.44 12.62
CA THR A 755 15.64 36.51 12.61
C THR A 755 15.36 35.19 11.89
N ARG A 756 14.10 34.76 11.78
CA ARG A 756 13.71 33.40 11.33
C ARG A 756 12.48 33.39 10.42
N LEU A 757 12.32 34.43 9.60
CA LEU A 757 11.14 34.64 8.75
C LEU A 757 10.87 33.44 7.82
N ASP A 758 9.92 32.59 8.20
CA ASP A 758 9.46 31.44 7.41
C ASP A 758 8.16 31.77 6.66
N LEU A 759 8.18 31.61 5.33
CA LEU A 759 7.01 31.79 4.47
C LEU A 759 5.90 30.79 4.81
N GLN A 760 6.24 29.56 5.19
CA GLN A 760 5.26 28.52 5.51
C GLN A 760 4.55 28.81 6.85
N ALA A 761 5.19 29.55 7.76
CA ALA A 761 4.58 29.96 9.02
C ALA A 761 3.32 30.82 8.80
N THR A 762 3.31 31.68 7.77
CA THR A 762 2.11 32.45 7.38
C THR A 762 0.95 31.54 6.99
N SER A 763 1.24 30.45 6.30
CA SER A 763 0.20 29.51 5.86
C SER A 763 -0.26 28.57 6.99
N VAL A 764 0.61 28.29 7.97
CA VAL A 764 0.22 27.64 9.24
C VAL A 764 -0.74 28.53 10.04
N LEU A 765 -0.46 29.84 10.08
CA LEU A 765 -1.34 30.80 10.76
C LEU A 765 -2.75 30.82 10.15
N ILE A 766 -2.87 30.73 8.82
CA ILE A 766 -4.17 30.59 8.14
C ILE A 766 -4.95 29.36 8.66
N VAL A 767 -4.30 28.21 8.80
CA VAL A 767 -4.95 27.00 9.34
C VAL A 767 -5.38 27.19 10.80
N LEU A 768 -4.54 27.84 11.60
CA LEU A 768 -4.83 28.14 13.00
C LEU A 768 -6.02 29.10 13.15
N VAL A 769 -6.09 30.15 12.32
CA VAL A 769 -7.19 31.13 12.29
C VAL A 769 -8.51 30.44 11.91
N ARG A 770 -8.50 29.55 10.91
CA ARG A 770 -9.67 28.76 10.52
C ARG A 770 -10.18 27.81 11.60
N VAL A 771 -9.29 27.27 12.43
CA VAL A 771 -9.67 26.32 13.49
C VAL A 771 -10.25 27.05 14.71
N VAL A 772 -9.75 28.24 15.05
CA VAL A 772 -10.19 29.00 16.24
C VAL A 772 -11.45 29.82 16.02
N GLY A 773 -11.67 30.40 14.83
CA GLY A 773 -12.86 31.22 14.57
C GLY A 773 -12.80 32.61 15.20
N LYS A 774 -13.90 33.12 15.76
CA LYS A 774 -14.01 34.49 16.31
C LYS A 774 -13.02 34.81 17.44
N ASP A 775 -12.67 33.81 18.25
CA ASP A 775 -11.73 33.95 19.38
C ASP A 775 -10.28 34.29 18.93
N VAL A 776 -10.01 34.29 17.63
CA VAL A 776 -8.71 34.70 17.06
C VAL A 776 -8.35 36.12 17.46
N VAL A 777 -9.32 37.05 17.53
CA VAL A 777 -9.03 38.46 17.84
C VAL A 777 -8.43 38.60 19.24
N GLU A 778 -8.98 37.89 20.24
CA GLU A 778 -8.50 37.97 21.63
C GLU A 778 -7.18 37.21 21.83
N LYS A 779 -6.99 36.09 21.11
CA LYS A 779 -5.83 35.20 21.35
C LYS A 779 -4.65 35.44 20.42
N ALA A 780 -4.87 36.08 19.26
CA ALA A 780 -3.85 36.27 18.23
C ALA A 780 -3.58 37.73 17.86
N GLY A 781 -4.06 38.69 18.66
CA GLY A 781 -3.78 40.13 18.47
C GLY A 781 -2.29 40.43 18.27
N ASP A 782 -1.43 39.98 19.19
CA ASP A 782 0.02 40.20 19.15
C ASP A 782 0.68 39.70 17.85
N VAL A 783 0.20 38.56 17.32
CA VAL A 783 0.74 37.98 16.08
C VAL A 783 0.26 38.72 14.85
N ILE A 784 -0.96 39.26 14.88
CA ILE A 784 -1.49 40.11 13.82
C ILE A 784 -0.75 41.45 13.80
N GLU A 785 -0.43 42.03 14.96
CA GLU A 785 0.47 43.19 15.08
C GLU A 785 1.85 42.89 14.48
N GLU A 786 2.45 41.74 14.81
CA GLU A 786 3.71 41.33 14.20
C GLU A 786 3.59 41.15 12.67
N CYS A 787 2.46 40.64 12.16
CA CYS A 787 2.21 40.58 10.71
C CYS A 787 2.21 41.97 10.06
N PHE A 788 1.66 42.99 10.72
CA PHE A 788 1.71 44.36 10.21
C PHE A 788 3.13 44.92 10.21
N ASP A 789 3.88 44.74 11.31
CA ASP A 789 5.27 45.19 11.39
C ASP A 789 6.13 44.57 10.27
N ARG A 790 5.89 43.29 9.92
CA ARG A 790 6.59 42.61 8.82
C ARG A 790 6.14 43.06 7.45
N LEU A 791 4.85 43.39 7.27
CA LEU A 791 4.37 43.99 6.02
C LEU A 791 5.06 45.34 5.77
N ASP A 792 5.23 46.15 6.81
CA ASP A 792 5.90 47.45 6.73
C ASP A 792 7.42 47.31 6.46
N GLU A 793 8.11 46.39 7.15
CA GLU A 793 9.54 46.13 6.94
C GLU A 793 9.86 45.50 5.56
N PHE A 794 9.03 44.55 5.11
CA PHE A 794 9.31 43.69 3.94
C PHE A 794 8.43 43.98 2.71
N HIS A 795 7.89 45.21 2.58
CA HIS A 795 7.04 45.64 1.46
C HIS A 795 7.67 45.46 0.06
N GLY A 796 9.00 45.30 -0.04
CA GLY A 796 9.70 45.04 -1.30
C GLY A 796 9.67 43.57 -1.77
N TYR A 797 9.28 42.63 -0.90
CA TYR A 797 9.31 41.19 -1.20
C TYR A 797 7.91 40.65 -1.51
N SER A 798 7.63 40.48 -2.80
CA SER A 798 6.30 40.08 -3.28
C SER A 798 5.76 38.77 -2.69
N VAL A 799 6.60 37.76 -2.46
CA VAL A 799 6.15 36.45 -1.95
C VAL A 799 5.75 36.53 -0.47
N LEU A 800 6.48 37.30 0.32
CA LEU A 800 6.21 37.51 1.75
C LEU A 800 4.95 38.35 1.95
N VAL A 801 4.84 39.45 1.22
CA VAL A 801 3.63 40.29 1.23
C VAL A 801 2.43 39.47 0.78
N GLU A 802 2.56 38.63 -0.25
CA GLU A 802 1.46 37.76 -0.69
C GLU A 802 1.00 36.78 0.41
N GLY A 803 1.93 36.19 1.16
CA GLY A 803 1.64 35.30 2.29
C GLY A 803 0.99 36.01 3.48
N LEU A 804 1.55 37.14 3.91
CA LEU A 804 1.01 37.95 5.01
C LEU A 804 -0.37 38.53 4.66
N MET A 805 -0.56 38.99 3.42
CA MET A 805 -1.87 39.46 2.95
C MET A 805 -2.92 38.35 2.91
N SER A 806 -2.52 37.09 2.63
CA SER A 806 -3.47 35.96 2.76
C SER A 806 -3.86 35.64 4.19
N VAL A 807 -2.97 35.87 5.17
CA VAL A 807 -3.33 35.77 6.59
C VAL A 807 -4.40 36.80 6.94
N LEU A 808 -4.17 38.07 6.58
CA LEU A 808 -5.11 39.16 6.89
C LEU A 808 -6.47 38.97 6.21
N ALA A 809 -6.48 38.50 4.96
CA ALA A 809 -7.71 38.18 4.25
C ALA A 809 -8.48 37.04 4.93
N GLU A 810 -7.79 36.00 5.42
CA GLU A 810 -8.43 34.92 6.15
C GLU A 810 -9.03 35.39 7.48
N VAL A 811 -8.31 36.26 8.22
CA VAL A 811 -8.83 36.86 9.46
C VAL A 811 -10.14 37.61 9.19
N ILE A 812 -10.20 38.40 8.12
CA ILE A 812 -11.42 39.12 7.71
C ILE A 812 -12.54 38.16 7.34
N SER A 813 -12.25 37.12 6.55
CA SER A 813 -13.25 36.14 6.13
C SER A 813 -13.89 35.39 7.32
N VAL A 814 -13.09 35.05 8.33
CA VAL A 814 -13.60 34.43 9.57
C VAL A 814 -14.51 35.38 10.33
N LEU A 815 -14.16 36.68 10.41
CA LEU A 815 -15.00 37.69 11.05
C LEU A 815 -16.34 37.90 10.31
N GLU A 816 -16.35 37.86 8.97
CA GLU A 816 -17.56 38.01 8.16
C GLU A 816 -18.52 36.82 8.33
N SER A 817 -17.99 35.59 8.39
CA SER A 817 -18.78 34.35 8.31
C SER A 817 -19.74 34.09 9.49
N GLU A 818 -19.53 34.73 10.64
CA GLU A 818 -20.38 34.58 11.83
C GLU A 818 -21.06 35.88 12.31
N GLU A 819 -20.69 37.07 11.77
CA GLU A 819 -21.34 38.36 12.05
C GLU A 819 -22.57 38.65 11.15
N VAL A 820 -23.23 37.61 10.62
CA VAL A 820 -24.58 37.75 10.02
C VAL A 820 -25.69 37.40 11.01
N PRO A 821 -25.96 38.16 12.09
CA PRO A 821 -27.31 38.32 12.56
C PRO A 821 -28.00 39.37 11.70
N ALA A 822 -29.15 38.99 11.15
CA ALA A 822 -30.10 39.85 10.48
C ALA A 822 -30.51 41.07 11.34
N THR A 823 -29.69 42.13 11.35
CA THR A 823 -30.23 43.48 11.53
C THR A 823 -30.91 43.79 10.21
N ALA A 824 -32.24 43.75 10.27
CA ALA A 824 -33.12 44.16 9.19
C ALA A 824 -32.59 45.46 8.58
N ARG A 825 -32.02 45.35 7.37
CA ARG A 825 -31.81 46.48 6.47
C ARG A 825 -33.20 47.06 6.25
N GLU A 826 -33.59 48.04 7.06
CA GLU A 826 -34.75 48.85 6.75
C GLU A 826 -34.51 49.45 5.36
N PRO A 827 -35.40 49.22 4.38
CA PRO A 827 -35.30 49.96 3.14
C PRO A 827 -35.44 51.43 3.52
N ARG A 828 -34.32 52.17 3.51
CA ARG A 828 -34.35 53.63 3.57
C ARG A 828 -35.26 54.05 2.43
N LYS A 829 -36.47 54.47 2.78
CA LYS A 829 -37.40 55.08 1.84
C LYS A 829 -36.67 56.29 1.31
N PHE A 830 -36.30 56.28 0.04
CA PHE A 830 -36.11 57.53 -0.65
C PHE A 830 -37.44 58.28 -0.49
N ASP A 831 -37.38 59.52 0.00
CA ASP A 831 -38.49 60.43 -0.15
C ASP A 831 -38.78 60.49 -1.66
N ASP A 832 -39.80 59.74 -2.08
CA ASP A 832 -40.37 59.85 -3.41
C ASP A 832 -40.80 61.31 -3.53
N GLU A 833 -40.09 62.12 -4.34
CA GLU A 833 -40.77 63.23 -4.98
C GLU A 833 -41.99 62.61 -5.67
N GLU A 834 -43.15 63.16 -5.30
CA GLU A 834 -44.48 62.65 -5.63
C GLU A 834 -44.54 62.14 -7.09
N PRO A 835 -45.25 61.03 -7.35
CA PRO A 835 -45.43 60.55 -8.72
C PRO A 835 -45.99 61.70 -9.56
N LEU A 836 -45.28 62.10 -10.61
CA LEU A 836 -45.72 63.15 -11.53
C LEU A 836 -47.11 62.79 -12.08
N ASP A 837 -48.12 63.40 -11.47
CA ASP A 837 -49.49 63.33 -11.92
C ASP A 837 -49.56 64.07 -13.26
N PHE A 838 -50.07 63.43 -14.31
CA PHE A 838 -50.15 64.02 -15.67
C PHE A 838 -50.91 65.36 -15.66
N ALA A 839 -51.75 65.57 -14.63
CA ALA A 839 -52.45 66.82 -14.35
C ALA A 839 -51.50 67.99 -13.99
N ALA A 840 -50.41 67.74 -13.23
CA ALA A 840 -49.43 68.77 -12.89
C ALA A 840 -48.59 69.19 -14.10
N PHE A 841 -48.29 68.24 -15.00
CA PHE A 841 -47.61 68.52 -16.26
C PHE A 841 -48.49 69.33 -17.23
N VAL A 842 -49.79 69.01 -17.33
CA VAL A 842 -50.73 69.79 -18.15
C VAL A 842 -50.90 71.21 -17.59
N HIS A 843 -50.97 71.37 -16.27
CA HIS A 843 -51.01 72.68 -15.62
C HIS A 843 -49.74 73.50 -15.85
N TRP A 844 -48.56 72.86 -15.80
CA TRP A 844 -47.28 73.51 -16.11
C TRP A 844 -47.15 73.87 -17.60
N TYR A 845 -47.64 73.01 -18.51
CA TYR A 845 -47.61 73.24 -19.95
C TYR A 845 -48.55 74.38 -20.38
N GLU A 846 -49.71 74.52 -19.73
CA GLU A 846 -50.66 75.61 -19.97
C GLU A 846 -50.13 76.97 -19.50
N HIS A 847 -49.29 77.00 -18.46
CA HIS A 847 -48.69 78.21 -17.89
C HIS A 847 -47.26 78.51 -18.36
N MET A 848 -46.71 77.73 -19.31
CA MET A 848 -45.33 77.86 -19.78
C MET A 848 -45.00 79.19 -20.53
N ASN A 849 -46.02 79.94 -20.96
CA ASN A 849 -45.86 81.21 -21.68
C ASN A 849 -46.16 82.44 -20.80
N ASP A 850 -46.48 82.26 -19.52
CA ASP A 850 -46.61 83.39 -18.60
C ASP A 850 -45.20 83.88 -18.20
N PRO A 851 -44.95 85.21 -18.13
CA PRO A 851 -43.67 85.71 -17.66
C PRO A 851 -43.45 85.23 -16.21
N PRO A 852 -42.24 84.73 -15.87
CA PRO A 852 -42.00 84.15 -14.56
C PRO A 852 -42.32 85.19 -13.47
N PRO A 853 -43.06 84.83 -12.42
CA PRO A 853 -43.22 85.71 -11.27
C PRO A 853 -41.83 86.03 -10.71
N PRO A 854 -41.58 87.26 -10.23
CA PRO A 854 -40.31 87.62 -9.62
C PRO A 854 -40.00 86.62 -8.50
N PRO A 855 -38.75 86.16 -8.37
CA PRO A 855 -38.41 85.16 -7.37
C PRO A 855 -38.84 85.67 -6.00
N VAL A 856 -39.70 84.91 -5.33
CA VAL A 856 -39.91 85.08 -3.89
C VAL A 856 -38.57 84.73 -3.28
N ILE A 857 -37.85 85.76 -2.84
CA ILE A 857 -36.74 85.61 -1.92
C ILE A 857 -37.37 85.02 -0.66
N GLU A 858 -37.27 83.70 -0.52
CA GLU A 858 -37.45 83.08 0.79
C GLU A 858 -36.39 83.70 1.70
N ASP A 859 -36.89 84.45 2.68
CA ASP A 859 -36.13 85.14 3.70
C ASP A 859 -35.49 84.06 4.59
N PHE A 860 -34.38 83.49 4.14
CA PHE A 860 -33.44 82.84 5.03
C PHE A 860 -33.05 83.91 6.04
N GLY A 861 -33.51 83.75 7.29
CA GLY A 861 -33.21 84.67 8.38
C GLY A 861 -31.72 85.07 8.40
N PRO A 862 -31.39 86.23 9.02
CA PRO A 862 -30.13 86.91 8.78
C PRO A 862 -28.93 85.97 8.92
N THR A 863 -28.21 85.80 7.81
CA THR A 863 -26.90 85.13 7.74
C THR A 863 -26.03 85.55 8.92
N PRO A 864 -25.50 84.62 9.74
CA PRO A 864 -24.69 84.98 10.90
C PRO A 864 -23.45 85.75 10.44
N GLN A 865 -23.37 87.03 10.81
CA GLN A 865 -22.25 87.93 10.54
C GLN A 865 -21.16 87.86 11.62
N GLU A 866 -21.11 86.79 12.42
CA GLU A 866 -20.03 86.57 13.38
C GLU A 866 -19.24 85.30 13.02
N PRO A 867 -17.89 85.36 13.03
CA PRO A 867 -17.05 84.19 12.79
C PRO A 867 -17.30 83.13 13.86
N TRP A 868 -17.31 81.86 13.47
CA TRP A 868 -17.65 80.67 14.26
C TRP A 868 -16.66 80.33 15.39
N THR A 869 -16.01 81.31 16.00
CA THR A 869 -15.05 81.12 17.09
C THR A 869 -15.34 82.12 18.21
N ASN A 870 -16.20 81.73 19.15
CA ASN A 870 -16.25 82.31 20.48
C ASN A 870 -16.50 81.19 21.52
N PRO A 871 -15.58 80.97 22.48
CA PRO A 871 -15.52 79.75 23.30
C PRO A 871 -16.30 79.85 24.63
N GLU A 872 -17.51 80.43 24.65
CA GLU A 872 -18.25 80.65 25.91
C GLU A 872 -19.76 80.31 25.87
N LYS A 873 -20.23 79.56 24.86
CA LYS A 873 -21.59 79.00 24.85
C LYS A 873 -21.62 77.58 24.27
N GLU A 874 -21.06 76.63 25.02
CA GLU A 874 -21.31 75.20 24.84
C GLU A 874 -21.98 74.67 26.11
N ASP A 875 -23.30 74.74 26.17
CA ASP A 875 -24.14 73.93 27.07
C ASP A 875 -25.59 74.07 26.58
N GLU A 876 -25.87 73.36 25.47
CA GLU A 876 -27.17 72.82 25.05
C GLU A 876 -27.02 72.35 23.60
N LYS A 877 -26.23 71.28 23.41
CA LYS A 877 -26.37 70.44 22.22
C LYS A 877 -27.68 69.64 22.36
N PRO A 878 -28.49 69.48 21.29
CA PRO A 878 -29.52 68.43 21.28
C PRO A 878 -28.85 67.07 21.54
N PRO A 879 -29.55 66.08 22.13
CA PRO A 879 -28.93 64.83 22.58
C PRO A 879 -28.22 64.15 21.39
N GLU A 880 -26.89 64.26 21.36
CA GLU A 880 -26.04 63.32 20.63
C GLU A 880 -26.34 61.96 21.25
N VAL A 881 -26.98 61.09 20.47
CA VAL A 881 -27.14 59.68 20.80
C VAL A 881 -25.72 59.16 21.06
N GLU A 882 -25.40 58.83 22.30
CA GLU A 882 -24.18 58.09 22.65
C GLU A 882 -24.24 56.76 21.88
N GLU A 883 -23.56 56.70 20.73
CA GLU A 883 -23.43 55.52 19.90
C GLU A 883 -22.40 54.55 20.52
N PRO A 884 -22.59 53.22 20.39
CA PRO A 884 -21.76 52.22 21.05
C PRO A 884 -20.32 52.21 20.50
N GLU A 885 -19.35 52.04 21.41
CA GLU A 885 -17.92 51.87 21.13
C GLU A 885 -17.66 50.82 20.03
N PRO A 886 -16.61 50.99 19.21
CA PRO A 886 -16.24 50.00 18.20
C PRO A 886 -15.95 48.65 18.87
N THR A 887 -16.50 47.57 18.32
CA THR A 887 -16.11 46.22 18.79
C THR A 887 -14.64 45.98 18.45
N PRO A 888 -13.91 45.15 19.21
CA PRO A 888 -12.51 44.83 18.91
C PRO A 888 -12.33 44.22 17.50
N SER A 889 -13.35 43.53 16.97
CA SER A 889 -13.39 43.06 15.57
C SER A 889 -13.44 44.21 14.55
N GLN A 890 -14.19 45.28 14.85
CA GLN A 890 -14.31 46.46 13.99
C GLN A 890 -13.03 47.30 13.99
N ALA A 891 -12.40 47.48 15.16
CA ALA A 891 -11.13 48.19 15.27
C ALA A 891 -9.99 47.49 14.50
N LEU A 892 -9.92 46.16 14.60
CA LEU A 892 -8.96 45.37 13.82
C LEU A 892 -9.24 45.47 12.31
N GLY A 893 -10.51 45.39 11.90
CA GLY A 893 -10.90 45.60 10.50
C GLY A 893 -10.48 46.97 9.96
N GLU A 894 -10.62 48.02 10.76
CA GLU A 894 -10.21 49.38 10.41
C GLU A 894 -8.69 49.46 10.21
N GLU A 895 -7.91 48.87 11.12
CA GLU A 895 -6.45 48.84 10.99
C GLU A 895 -5.99 48.06 9.74
N ILE A 896 -6.62 46.91 9.46
CA ILE A 896 -6.32 46.13 8.26
C ILE A 896 -6.62 46.93 6.99
N VAL A 897 -7.78 47.62 6.92
CA VAL A 897 -8.14 48.45 5.75
C VAL A 897 -7.17 49.61 5.60
N ALA A 898 -6.83 50.31 6.68
CA ALA A 898 -5.90 51.44 6.66
C ALA A 898 -4.52 51.04 6.11
N LYS A 899 -3.96 49.91 6.58
CA LYS A 899 -2.63 49.43 6.17
C LYS A 899 -2.64 48.77 4.78
N SER A 900 -3.68 48.03 4.43
CA SER A 900 -3.77 47.32 3.15
C SER A 900 -3.90 48.26 1.94
N MET A 901 -4.47 49.45 2.14
CA MET A 901 -4.70 50.44 1.09
C MET A 901 -3.39 50.93 0.43
N TYR A 902 -2.28 50.99 1.17
CA TYR A 902 -0.95 51.34 0.63
C TYR A 902 -0.42 50.32 -0.39
N PHE A 903 -0.87 49.06 -0.33
CA PHE A 903 -0.44 48.00 -1.24
C PHE A 903 -1.16 48.01 -2.59
N LEU A 904 -2.16 48.88 -2.79
CA LEU A 904 -2.81 49.07 -4.09
C LEU A 904 -1.84 49.54 -5.18
N THR A 905 -0.75 50.22 -4.81
CA THR A 905 0.29 50.69 -5.74
C THR A 905 1.46 49.72 -5.92
N HIS A 906 1.41 48.53 -5.31
CA HIS A 906 2.51 47.56 -5.36
C HIS A 906 2.79 47.04 -6.79
N GLY A 907 4.06 46.75 -7.09
CA GLY A 907 4.50 46.33 -8.44
C GLY A 907 3.96 44.98 -8.91
N SER A 908 3.60 44.08 -7.99
CA SER A 908 3.00 42.77 -8.31
C SER A 908 1.49 42.89 -8.58
N PRO A 909 0.97 42.42 -9.73
CA PRO A 909 -0.46 42.42 -10.01
C PRO A 909 -1.25 41.47 -9.11
N LEU A 910 -0.64 40.39 -8.62
CA LEU A 910 -1.31 39.42 -7.72
C LEU A 910 -1.64 40.03 -6.37
N ILE A 911 -0.70 40.79 -5.79
CA ILE A 911 -0.92 41.50 -4.51
C ILE A 911 -2.04 42.53 -4.67
N ARG A 912 -2.03 43.31 -5.75
CA ARG A 912 -3.07 44.31 -6.01
C ARG A 912 -4.46 43.68 -6.10
N ALA A 913 -4.60 42.54 -6.78
CA ALA A 913 -5.86 41.80 -6.86
C ALA A 913 -6.29 41.24 -5.49
N ARG A 914 -5.37 40.65 -4.73
CA ARG A 914 -5.67 40.11 -3.39
C ARG A 914 -6.07 41.20 -2.39
N VAL A 915 -5.40 42.35 -2.40
CA VAL A 915 -5.76 43.51 -1.58
C VAL A 915 -7.18 43.97 -1.92
N LEU A 916 -7.51 44.12 -3.21
CA LEU A 916 -8.86 44.51 -3.64
C LEU A 916 -9.92 43.50 -3.21
N HIS A 917 -9.62 42.20 -3.31
CA HIS A 917 -10.51 41.15 -2.85
C HIS A 917 -10.75 41.23 -1.33
N MET A 918 -9.67 41.34 -0.55
CA MET A 918 -9.76 41.48 0.90
C MET A 918 -10.50 42.76 1.32
N LEU A 919 -10.35 43.86 0.57
CA LEU A 919 -11.13 45.08 0.80
C LEU A 919 -12.62 44.88 0.48
N CYS A 920 -12.98 44.03 -0.49
CA CYS A 920 -14.38 43.66 -0.71
C CYS A 920 -14.95 42.97 0.53
N ASP A 921 -14.25 41.97 1.04
CA ASP A 921 -14.67 41.17 2.20
C ASP A 921 -14.69 42.02 3.49
N ALA A 922 -13.82 43.03 3.60
CA ALA A 922 -13.80 43.97 4.73
C ALA A 922 -14.92 45.02 4.69
N THR A 923 -15.50 45.31 3.52
CA THR A 923 -16.54 46.33 3.35
C THR A 923 -17.79 46.07 4.21
N PRO A 924 -18.34 44.84 4.30
CA PRO A 924 -19.50 44.55 5.14
C PRO A 924 -19.25 44.58 6.65
N LEU A 925 -18.00 44.43 7.08
CA LEU A 925 -17.61 44.42 8.50
C LEU A 925 -17.57 45.83 9.13
N LEU A 926 -17.33 46.87 8.32
CA LEU A 926 -17.07 48.22 8.78
C LEU A 926 -18.32 49.12 8.69
N ARG A 927 -18.43 50.10 9.60
CA ARG A 927 -19.48 51.11 9.55
C ARG A 927 -19.18 52.10 8.42
N GLU A 928 -20.24 52.63 7.80
CA GLU A 928 -20.13 53.62 6.72
C GLU A 928 -19.24 54.81 7.11
N ARG A 929 -19.31 55.30 8.35
CA ARG A 929 -18.52 56.47 8.80
C ARG A 929 -17.01 56.21 8.85
N ASP A 930 -16.60 54.99 9.18
CA ASP A 930 -15.20 54.64 9.45
C ASP A 930 -14.46 54.26 8.16
N LEU A 931 -15.17 53.70 7.17
CA LEU A 931 -14.60 53.31 5.88
C LEU A 931 -14.33 54.50 4.94
N LEU A 932 -15.20 55.52 4.97
CA LEU A 932 -15.23 56.61 3.99
C LEU A 932 -13.95 57.48 3.91
N PRO A 933 -13.28 57.84 5.03
CA PRO A 933 -12.04 58.60 5.00
C PRO A 933 -10.92 57.88 4.23
N TYR A 934 -10.78 56.57 4.44
CA TYR A 934 -9.79 55.73 3.78
C TYR A 934 -10.10 55.50 2.30
N VAL A 935 -11.39 55.29 1.97
CA VAL A 935 -11.83 55.20 0.57
C VAL A 935 -11.58 56.53 -0.16
N HIS A 936 -11.80 57.67 0.50
CA HIS A 936 -11.53 58.97 -0.11
C HIS A 936 -10.06 59.20 -0.41
N SER A 937 -9.16 58.87 0.52
CA SER A 937 -7.72 59.06 0.33
C SER A 937 -7.16 58.17 -0.79
N ALA A 938 -7.71 56.96 -0.95
CA ALA A 938 -7.23 56.00 -1.96
C ALA A 938 -8.07 55.89 -3.24
N TRP A 939 -9.12 56.71 -3.37
CA TRP A 939 -9.99 56.74 -4.55
C TRP A 939 -9.22 56.83 -5.88
N PRO A 940 -8.19 57.68 -6.05
CA PRO A 940 -7.42 57.75 -7.29
C PRO A 940 -6.69 56.42 -7.61
N TYR A 941 -6.23 55.70 -6.59
CA TYR A 941 -5.52 54.43 -6.77
C TYR A 941 -6.48 53.31 -7.18
N ILE A 942 -7.65 53.24 -6.55
CA ILE A 942 -8.73 52.29 -6.92
C ILE A 942 -9.14 52.50 -8.39
N LEU A 943 -9.36 53.76 -8.78
CA LEU A 943 -9.68 54.11 -10.15
C LEU A 943 -8.58 53.68 -11.14
N ASN A 944 -7.31 53.84 -10.78
CA ASN A 944 -6.19 53.41 -11.62
C ASN A 944 -6.07 51.88 -11.75
N ARG A 945 -6.70 51.08 -10.87
CA ARG A 945 -6.77 49.62 -11.02
C ARG A 945 -7.86 49.17 -12.00
N LEU A 946 -8.88 49.99 -12.24
CA LEU A 946 -9.83 49.76 -13.34
C LEU A 946 -9.19 49.87 -14.73
N GLU A 947 -8.05 50.56 -14.82
CA GLU A 947 -7.28 50.76 -16.07
C GLU A 947 -6.00 49.89 -16.13
N ASP A 948 -5.84 48.88 -15.26
CA ASP A 948 -4.66 48.01 -15.21
C ASP A 948 -4.44 47.23 -16.52
N PRO A 949 -3.21 46.88 -16.93
CA PRO A 949 -2.98 45.92 -18.03
C PRO A 949 -3.62 44.55 -17.80
N GLU A 950 -3.64 44.06 -16.56
CA GLU A 950 -4.08 42.71 -16.21
C GLU A 950 -5.61 42.63 -15.96
N PRO A 951 -6.36 41.75 -16.64
CA PRO A 951 -7.82 41.71 -16.56
C PRO A 951 -8.36 41.22 -15.22
N PHE A 952 -7.61 40.39 -14.47
CA PHE A 952 -8.05 39.91 -13.16
C PHE A 952 -7.97 41.01 -12.08
N VAL A 953 -7.08 41.98 -12.21
CA VAL A 953 -7.02 43.14 -11.30
C VAL A 953 -8.22 44.07 -11.55
N GLN A 954 -8.58 44.27 -12.83
CA GLN A 954 -9.78 45.03 -13.20
C GLN A 954 -11.06 44.39 -12.65
N LEU A 955 -11.10 43.05 -12.58
CA LEU A 955 -12.24 42.30 -12.05
C LEU A 955 -12.44 42.57 -10.57
N GLU A 956 -11.40 42.37 -9.76
CA GLU A 956 -11.49 42.62 -8.32
C GLU A 956 -11.72 44.10 -8.02
N ALA A 957 -11.16 45.02 -8.82
CA ALA A 957 -11.46 46.45 -8.68
C ALA A 957 -12.93 46.77 -8.96
N ALA A 958 -13.54 46.11 -9.96
CA ALA A 958 -14.96 46.28 -10.25
C ALA A 958 -15.84 45.67 -9.14
N ASN A 959 -15.48 44.50 -8.60
CA ASN A 959 -16.17 43.88 -7.47
C ASN A 959 -16.12 44.77 -6.22
N PHE A 960 -14.96 45.37 -5.94
CA PHE A 960 -14.80 46.28 -4.80
C PHE A 960 -15.67 47.53 -4.94
N VAL A 961 -15.73 48.11 -6.14
CA VAL A 961 -16.65 49.22 -6.40
C VAL A 961 -18.10 48.79 -6.19
N CYS A 962 -18.47 47.55 -6.56
CA CYS A 962 -19.82 47.01 -6.31
C CYS A 962 -20.13 46.99 -4.82
N ALA A 963 -19.24 46.41 -4.02
CA ALA A 963 -19.40 46.32 -2.57
C ALA A 963 -19.52 47.72 -1.94
N LEU A 964 -18.73 48.70 -2.40
CA LEU A 964 -18.85 50.10 -1.95
C LEU A 964 -20.19 50.74 -2.33
N VAL A 965 -20.77 50.40 -3.49
CA VAL A 965 -22.09 50.90 -3.91
C VAL A 965 -23.19 50.30 -3.03
N ASP A 966 -23.09 49.01 -2.73
CA ASP A 966 -24.05 48.28 -1.90
C ASP A 966 -24.06 48.80 -0.45
N HIS A 967 -22.88 49.14 0.07
CA HIS A 967 -22.71 49.60 1.45
C HIS A 967 -22.82 51.12 1.64
N ALA A 968 -22.42 51.95 0.67
CA ALA A 968 -22.33 53.41 0.83
C ALA A 968 -22.91 54.20 -0.39
N GLY A 969 -24.13 53.85 -0.82
CA GLY A 969 -24.75 54.37 -2.05
C GLY A 969 -24.89 55.90 -2.16
N GLU A 970 -25.27 56.61 -1.09
CA GLU A 970 -25.50 58.07 -1.13
C GLU A 970 -24.20 58.86 -1.35
N PHE A 971 -23.14 58.50 -0.62
CA PHE A 971 -21.83 59.13 -0.72
C PHE A 971 -21.15 58.86 -2.08
N MET A 972 -21.37 57.67 -2.63
CA MET A 972 -20.71 57.23 -3.86
C MET A 972 -21.35 57.83 -5.13
N SER A 973 -22.46 58.58 -5.00
CA SER A 973 -23.25 59.07 -6.12
C SER A 973 -22.52 59.92 -7.14
N GLY A 974 -21.84 60.98 -6.70
CA GLY A 974 -21.03 61.80 -7.61
C GLY A 974 -19.87 61.00 -8.24
N ARG A 975 -19.22 60.14 -7.45
CA ARG A 975 -17.99 59.45 -7.84
C ARG A 975 -18.22 58.33 -8.85
N ILE A 976 -19.31 57.57 -8.72
CA ILE A 976 -19.62 56.49 -9.66
C ILE A 976 -19.90 57.07 -11.05
N TRP A 977 -20.72 58.12 -11.13
CA TRP A 977 -21.15 58.68 -12.41
C TRP A 977 -20.11 59.56 -13.07
N ASP A 978 -19.35 60.34 -12.29
CA ASP A 978 -18.35 61.25 -12.83
C ASP A 978 -16.99 60.52 -13.08
N ASP A 979 -16.58 59.57 -12.23
CA ASP A 979 -15.26 58.92 -12.35
C ASP A 979 -15.28 57.46 -12.85
N VAL A 980 -16.22 56.64 -12.40
CA VAL A 980 -16.23 55.18 -12.70
C VAL A 980 -16.87 54.87 -14.05
N TRP A 981 -18.04 55.46 -14.35
CA TRP A 981 -18.78 55.20 -15.58
C TRP A 981 -17.95 55.45 -16.86
N PRO A 982 -17.18 56.56 -16.99
CA PRO A 982 -16.34 56.77 -18.18
C PRO A 982 -15.29 55.67 -18.38
N ARG A 983 -14.75 55.12 -17.29
CA ARG A 983 -13.75 54.03 -17.32
C ARG A 983 -14.39 52.71 -17.71
N PHE A 984 -15.55 52.36 -17.12
CA PHE A 984 -16.32 51.19 -17.54
C PHE A 984 -16.75 51.27 -18.99
N ARG A 985 -17.17 52.44 -19.48
CA ARG A 985 -17.47 52.64 -20.91
C ARG A 985 -16.28 52.31 -21.80
N LYS A 986 -15.08 52.82 -21.49
CA LYS A 986 -13.85 52.47 -22.23
C LYS A 986 -13.53 50.97 -22.15
N LEU A 987 -13.66 50.37 -20.97
CA LEU A 987 -13.41 48.94 -20.73
C LEU A 987 -14.38 48.07 -21.54
N LEU A 988 -15.68 48.36 -21.50
CA LEU A 988 -16.73 47.65 -22.24
C LEU A 988 -16.55 47.76 -23.76
N LEU A 989 -16.06 48.89 -24.27
CA LEU A 989 -15.73 49.08 -25.68
C LEU A 989 -14.47 48.31 -26.09
N LYS A 990 -13.41 48.37 -25.26
CA LYS A 990 -12.16 47.60 -25.47
C LYS A 990 -12.44 46.10 -25.51
N LEU A 991 -13.17 45.57 -24.52
CA LEU A 991 -13.55 44.15 -24.49
C LEU A 991 -14.40 43.76 -25.71
N ALA A 992 -15.34 44.61 -26.13
CA ALA A 992 -16.16 44.31 -27.31
C ALA A 992 -15.33 44.28 -28.61
N SER A 993 -14.35 45.16 -28.76
CA SER A 993 -13.43 45.10 -29.91
C SER A 993 -12.56 43.84 -29.89
N ALA A 994 -12.09 43.43 -28.70
CA ALA A 994 -11.31 42.19 -28.53
C ALA A 994 -12.15 40.95 -28.85
N ASP A 995 -13.40 40.90 -28.38
CA ASP A 995 -14.33 39.80 -28.66
C ASP A 995 -14.58 39.65 -30.17
N THR A 996 -14.75 40.74 -30.92
CA THR A 996 -14.93 40.68 -32.39
C THR A 996 -13.71 40.16 -33.15
N SER A 997 -12.50 40.30 -32.59
CA SER A 997 -11.26 39.85 -33.23
C SER A 997 -11.00 38.34 -33.05
N THR A 998 -11.59 37.74 -32.01
CA THR A 998 -11.38 36.35 -31.60
C THR A 998 -11.98 35.37 -32.63
N ALA A 999 -11.23 34.32 -32.99
CA ALA A 999 -11.59 33.37 -34.06
C ALA A 999 -12.92 32.64 -33.84
N MET A 1000 -13.35 32.47 -32.58
CA MET A 1000 -14.63 31.85 -32.21
C MET A 1000 -15.84 32.78 -32.41
N ALA A 1001 -15.69 34.10 -32.21
CA ALA A 1001 -16.76 35.07 -32.45
C ALA A 1001 -17.16 35.17 -33.93
N ARG A 1002 -16.26 34.80 -34.85
CA ARG A 1002 -16.54 34.72 -36.28
C ARG A 1002 -17.40 33.52 -36.68
N ARG A 1003 -17.46 32.46 -35.85
CA ARG A 1003 -18.29 31.27 -36.12
C ARG A 1003 -19.74 31.43 -35.66
N LEU A 1004 -19.98 32.25 -34.64
CA LEU A 1004 -21.28 32.43 -33.98
C LEU A 1004 -21.84 33.85 -34.13
N ASN A 1005 -21.66 34.49 -35.29
CA ASN A 1005 -22.21 35.83 -35.60
C ASN A 1005 -21.97 36.92 -34.53
N GLY A 1006 -20.84 36.88 -33.81
CA GLY A 1006 -20.50 37.88 -32.81
C GLY A 1006 -21.19 37.71 -31.45
N ALA A 1007 -21.45 36.46 -31.03
CA ALA A 1007 -21.79 36.12 -29.64
C ALA A 1007 -20.79 36.77 -28.65
N ILE A 1008 -21.32 37.39 -27.61
CA ILE A 1008 -20.55 38.11 -26.57
C ILE A 1008 -20.30 37.14 -25.43
N GLY A 1009 -19.03 36.98 -25.06
CA GLY A 1009 -18.58 35.95 -24.12
C GLY A 1009 -18.30 34.62 -24.82
N THR A 1010 -17.14 34.05 -24.54
CA THR A 1010 -16.85 32.64 -24.85
C THR A 1010 -17.91 31.75 -24.19
N GLU A 1011 -18.27 30.61 -24.79
CA GLU A 1011 -19.25 29.64 -24.24
C GLU A 1011 -18.95 29.16 -22.80
N SER A 1012 -17.74 29.41 -22.29
CA SER A 1012 -17.35 29.11 -20.92
C SER A 1012 -17.60 30.28 -19.95
N ALA A 1013 -18.39 30.03 -18.91
CA ALA A 1013 -18.54 30.88 -17.71
C ALA A 1013 -17.19 31.23 -17.04
N TYR A 1014 -16.15 30.44 -17.32
CA TYR A 1014 -14.84 30.52 -16.72
C TYR A 1014 -13.90 31.55 -17.38
N SER A 1015 -14.29 32.15 -18.51
CA SER A 1015 -13.45 33.16 -19.18
C SER A 1015 -13.37 34.46 -18.39
N THR A 1016 -12.18 35.08 -18.38
CA THR A 1016 -11.92 36.34 -17.68
C THR A 1016 -12.75 37.50 -18.23
N SER A 1017 -13.03 37.53 -19.54
CA SER A 1017 -13.90 38.55 -20.14
C SER A 1017 -15.35 38.41 -19.70
N HIS A 1018 -15.85 37.18 -19.54
CA HIS A 1018 -17.19 36.92 -19.02
C HIS A 1018 -17.35 37.40 -17.58
N LYS A 1019 -16.37 37.07 -16.71
CA LYS A 1019 -16.36 37.53 -15.31
C LYS A 1019 -16.33 39.05 -15.20
N LEU A 1020 -15.54 39.73 -16.05
CA LEU A 1020 -15.50 41.19 -16.11
C LEU A 1020 -16.85 41.79 -16.53
N TYR A 1021 -17.52 41.22 -17.55
CA TYR A 1021 -18.85 41.67 -17.93
C TYR A 1021 -19.87 41.48 -16.81
N ARG A 1022 -19.80 40.37 -16.09
CA ARG A 1022 -20.64 40.11 -14.91
C ARG A 1022 -20.42 41.17 -13.84
N ALA A 1023 -19.17 41.45 -13.46
CA ALA A 1023 -18.85 42.44 -12.44
C ALA A 1023 -19.34 43.85 -12.82
N VAL A 1024 -19.15 44.26 -14.09
CA VAL A 1024 -19.64 45.57 -14.56
C VAL A 1024 -21.17 45.64 -14.60
N LEU A 1025 -21.87 44.56 -14.97
CA LEU A 1025 -23.33 44.56 -14.96
C LEU A 1025 -23.89 44.58 -13.54
N MET A 1026 -23.26 43.86 -12.60
CA MET A 1026 -23.60 43.89 -11.17
C MET A 1026 -23.41 45.31 -10.60
N THR A 1027 -22.24 45.92 -10.81
CA THR A 1027 -21.98 47.28 -10.30
C THR A 1027 -22.95 48.31 -10.85
N MET A 1028 -23.30 48.21 -12.14
CA MET A 1028 -24.28 49.12 -12.74
C MET A 1028 -25.69 48.85 -12.23
N ARG A 1029 -26.07 47.59 -11.98
CA ARG A 1029 -27.39 47.27 -11.38
C ARG A 1029 -27.50 47.94 -10.02
N GLU A 1030 -26.48 47.75 -9.19
CA GLU A 1030 -26.47 48.28 -7.83
C GLU A 1030 -26.33 49.80 -7.78
N ALA A 1031 -25.58 50.38 -8.71
CA ALA A 1031 -25.56 51.83 -8.86
C ALA A 1031 -26.95 52.35 -9.24
N VAL A 1032 -27.69 51.65 -10.10
CA VAL A 1032 -29.04 52.08 -10.48
C VAL A 1032 -30.05 51.90 -9.34
N THR A 1033 -29.90 50.92 -8.45
CA THR A 1033 -30.81 50.72 -7.31
C THR A 1033 -30.51 51.70 -6.16
N HIS A 1034 -29.23 51.83 -5.77
CA HIS A 1034 -28.84 52.53 -4.55
C HIS A 1034 -28.44 54.00 -4.76
N VAL A 1035 -28.17 54.43 -6.00
CA VAL A 1035 -27.55 55.74 -6.28
C VAL A 1035 -28.45 56.64 -7.14
N ARG A 1036 -28.52 57.94 -6.82
CA ARG A 1036 -29.21 58.93 -7.67
C ARG A 1036 -28.46 59.12 -9.01
N MET A 1037 -29.21 59.07 -10.11
CA MET A 1037 -28.70 59.06 -11.49
C MET A 1037 -29.09 60.32 -12.26
N ARG A 1038 -28.23 60.79 -13.17
CA ARG A 1038 -28.65 61.77 -14.19
C ARG A 1038 -29.19 61.03 -15.42
N ASP A 1039 -30.26 61.54 -16.02
CA ASP A 1039 -30.95 60.89 -17.15
C ASP A 1039 -30.03 60.59 -18.35
N GLN A 1040 -29.08 61.48 -18.64
CA GLN A 1040 -28.12 61.29 -19.73
C GLN A 1040 -27.22 60.07 -19.52
N GLN A 1041 -26.77 59.82 -18.28
CA GLN A 1041 -25.90 58.70 -17.95
C GLN A 1041 -26.67 57.38 -18.01
N GLY A 1042 -27.91 57.36 -17.50
CA GLY A 1042 -28.81 56.20 -17.61
C GLY A 1042 -29.12 55.80 -19.05
N TRP A 1043 -29.27 56.80 -19.93
CA TRP A 1043 -29.43 56.57 -21.37
C TRP A 1043 -28.18 55.91 -21.99
N GLU A 1044 -26.99 56.40 -21.67
CA GLU A 1044 -25.74 55.80 -22.17
C GLU A 1044 -25.52 54.37 -21.67
N VAL A 1045 -25.81 54.11 -20.38
CA VAL A 1045 -25.72 52.78 -19.77
C VAL A 1045 -26.64 51.80 -20.50
N GLY A 1046 -27.91 52.18 -20.70
CA GLY A 1046 -28.88 51.37 -21.43
C GLY A 1046 -28.43 51.07 -22.87
N LEU A 1047 -27.86 52.06 -23.57
CA LEU A 1047 -27.37 51.89 -24.95
C LEU A 1047 -26.14 50.98 -25.09
N LEU A 1048 -25.31 50.86 -24.07
CA LEU A 1048 -24.15 49.96 -24.11
C LEU A 1048 -24.50 48.55 -23.63
N CYS A 1049 -25.40 48.45 -22.64
CA CYS A 1049 -25.78 47.17 -22.03
C CYS A 1049 -26.82 46.37 -22.84
N ARG A 1050 -27.56 47.00 -23.77
CA ARG A 1050 -28.52 46.33 -24.68
C ARG A 1050 -27.94 45.13 -25.45
N ARG A 1051 -26.63 45.15 -25.73
CA ARG A 1051 -25.94 44.05 -26.44
C ARG A 1051 -25.92 42.73 -25.68
N PHE A 1052 -26.04 42.77 -24.34
CA PHE A 1052 -26.03 41.57 -23.50
C PHE A 1052 -27.38 40.84 -23.50
N LEU A 1053 -28.45 41.47 -24.01
CA LEU A 1053 -29.79 40.89 -24.12
C LEU A 1053 -29.99 40.02 -25.38
N ARG A 1054 -28.95 39.76 -26.18
CA ARG A 1054 -29.09 38.89 -27.38
C ARG A 1054 -29.35 37.45 -26.96
N ARG A 1055 -30.17 36.71 -27.71
CA ARG A 1055 -30.44 35.27 -27.46
C ARG A 1055 -29.19 34.39 -27.38
N GLU A 1056 -28.14 34.73 -28.11
CA GLU A 1056 -26.89 33.97 -28.22
C GLU A 1056 -25.92 34.19 -27.03
N THR A 1057 -26.18 35.15 -26.13
CA THR A 1057 -25.35 35.35 -24.93
C THR A 1057 -25.68 34.31 -23.86
N GLN A 1058 -24.72 34.06 -22.97
CA GLN A 1058 -24.91 33.14 -21.86
C GLN A 1058 -26.02 33.61 -20.90
N ALA A 1059 -26.82 32.68 -20.41
CA ALA A 1059 -28.03 32.94 -19.61
C ALA A 1059 -27.77 33.80 -18.35
N GLU A 1060 -26.61 33.64 -17.70
CA GLU A 1060 -26.25 34.45 -16.52
C GLU A 1060 -26.14 35.96 -16.84
N LEU A 1061 -25.42 36.32 -17.90
CA LEU A 1061 -25.29 37.73 -18.32
C LEU A 1061 -26.62 38.30 -18.81
N GLN A 1062 -27.46 37.47 -19.45
CA GLN A 1062 -28.82 37.86 -19.82
C GLN A 1062 -29.66 38.17 -18.59
N GLY A 1063 -29.60 37.33 -17.55
CA GLY A 1063 -30.30 37.55 -16.28
C GLY A 1063 -29.93 38.90 -15.66
N LEU A 1064 -28.63 39.16 -15.49
CA LEU A 1064 -28.13 40.41 -14.91
C LEU A 1064 -28.48 41.64 -15.75
N ALA A 1065 -28.43 41.50 -17.08
CA ALA A 1065 -28.84 42.58 -17.97
C ALA A 1065 -30.35 42.86 -17.83
N ARG A 1066 -31.21 41.84 -17.73
CA ARG A 1066 -32.65 42.03 -17.49
C ARG A 1066 -32.88 42.78 -16.18
N GLU A 1067 -32.24 42.35 -15.08
CA GLU A 1067 -32.33 43.02 -13.78
C GLU A 1067 -31.92 44.49 -13.85
N LEU A 1068 -30.82 44.79 -14.55
CA LEU A 1068 -30.37 46.17 -14.79
C LEU A 1068 -31.44 47.00 -15.53
N PHE A 1069 -32.03 46.47 -16.60
CA PHE A 1069 -33.07 47.19 -17.35
C PHE A 1069 -34.38 47.35 -16.56
N VAL A 1070 -34.71 46.40 -15.68
CA VAL A 1070 -35.84 46.55 -14.74
C VAL A 1070 -35.55 47.64 -13.72
N ALA A 1071 -34.34 47.69 -13.16
CA ALA A 1071 -33.92 48.76 -12.25
C ALA A 1071 -33.95 50.14 -12.94
N LEU A 1072 -33.48 50.23 -14.19
CA LEU A 1072 -33.58 51.45 -15.00
C LEU A 1072 -35.04 51.82 -15.29
N GLY A 1073 -35.89 50.82 -15.55
CA GLY A 1073 -37.31 50.99 -15.84
C GLY A 1073 -38.09 51.56 -14.66
N LYS A 1074 -37.74 51.17 -13.42
CA LYS A 1074 -38.35 51.74 -12.20
C LYS A 1074 -38.10 53.25 -12.07
N LYS A 1075 -36.97 53.75 -12.58
CA LYS A 1075 -36.64 55.19 -12.55
C LYS A 1075 -37.21 55.95 -13.76
N ASN A 1076 -37.07 55.40 -14.96
CA ASN A 1076 -37.53 56.06 -16.19
C ASN A 1076 -38.07 55.03 -17.21
N ARG A 1077 -39.37 54.76 -17.10
CA ARG A 1077 -40.09 53.76 -17.91
C ARG A 1077 -40.04 54.08 -19.41
N ASP A 1078 -40.26 55.34 -19.76
CA ASP A 1078 -40.38 55.78 -21.16
C ASP A 1078 -39.05 55.68 -21.91
N ALA A 1079 -37.94 56.05 -21.26
CA ALA A 1079 -36.61 55.94 -21.83
C ALA A 1079 -36.24 54.48 -22.12
N VAL A 1080 -36.50 53.56 -21.18
CA VAL A 1080 -36.22 52.13 -21.33
C VAL A 1080 -37.11 51.50 -22.41
N TRP A 1081 -38.40 51.85 -22.42
CA TRP A 1081 -39.34 51.42 -23.46
C TRP A 1081 -38.85 51.83 -24.85
N LEU A 1082 -38.45 53.09 -25.03
CA LEU A 1082 -37.98 53.62 -26.30
C LEU A 1082 -36.65 52.97 -26.75
N MET A 1083 -35.73 52.69 -25.83
CA MET A 1083 -34.48 51.97 -26.13
C MET A 1083 -34.74 50.53 -26.59
N LEU A 1084 -35.56 49.76 -25.86
CA LEU A 1084 -35.80 48.35 -26.15
C LEU A 1084 -36.65 48.16 -27.42
N ILE A 1085 -37.69 48.97 -27.62
CA ILE A 1085 -38.54 48.86 -28.81
C ILE A 1085 -37.87 49.46 -30.04
N GLY A 1086 -37.08 50.53 -29.86
CA GLY A 1086 -36.25 51.10 -30.91
C GLY A 1086 -35.21 50.13 -31.46
N THR A 1087 -34.66 49.25 -30.61
CA THR A 1087 -33.70 48.21 -31.05
C THR A 1087 -34.36 47.06 -31.80
N VAL A 1088 -35.51 46.57 -31.36
CA VAL A 1088 -36.29 45.49 -32.03
C VAL A 1088 -36.95 45.97 -33.33
N GLY A 1089 -37.16 47.28 -33.48
CA GLY A 1089 -37.62 47.91 -34.71
C GLY A 1089 -39.10 47.66 -35.01
N GLY A 1090 -39.96 47.64 -33.99
CA GLY A 1090 -41.41 47.62 -34.17
C GLY A 1090 -42.09 46.25 -34.19
N LYS A 1091 -41.35 45.13 -34.17
CA LYS A 1091 -41.94 43.77 -34.28
C LYS A 1091 -42.80 43.34 -33.07
N LEU A 1092 -42.67 44.01 -31.94
CA LEU A 1092 -43.40 43.73 -30.69
C LEU A 1092 -44.61 44.63 -30.47
N LEU A 1093 -44.80 45.65 -31.32
CA LEU A 1093 -45.94 46.55 -31.26
C LEU A 1093 -47.17 45.88 -31.90
N PRO A 1094 -48.39 46.10 -31.37
CA PRO A 1094 -49.63 45.61 -31.98
C PRO A 1094 -49.73 46.07 -33.44
N GLU A 1095 -50.14 45.18 -34.34
CA GLU A 1095 -50.33 45.48 -35.76
C GLU A 1095 -51.23 46.72 -35.93
N GLY A 1096 -50.66 47.83 -36.41
CA GLY A 1096 -51.38 49.09 -36.66
C GLY A 1096 -50.77 50.36 -36.04
N SER A 1097 -49.79 50.25 -35.14
CA SER A 1097 -49.14 51.40 -34.51
C SER A 1097 -47.93 51.91 -35.32
N GLN A 1098 -48.12 52.95 -36.13
CA GLN A 1098 -47.03 53.63 -36.87
C GLN A 1098 -46.24 54.57 -35.96
N VAL A 1099 -45.45 54.01 -35.05
CA VAL A 1099 -44.49 54.82 -34.28
C VAL A 1099 -43.21 54.96 -35.10
N ASN A 1100 -42.88 56.19 -35.52
CA ASN A 1100 -41.63 56.52 -36.19
C ASN A 1100 -40.46 56.44 -35.21
N LEU A 1101 -39.97 55.23 -34.97
CA LEU A 1101 -38.82 54.99 -34.10
C LEU A 1101 -37.51 55.49 -34.75
N PRO A 1102 -36.57 56.03 -33.97
CA PRO A 1102 -35.31 56.54 -34.52
C PRO A 1102 -34.49 55.42 -35.18
N ARG A 1103 -34.17 55.58 -36.47
CA ARG A 1103 -33.47 54.55 -37.28
C ARG A 1103 -32.08 54.17 -36.76
N TRP A 1104 -31.42 55.06 -36.03
CA TRP A 1104 -30.09 54.84 -35.46
C TRP A 1104 -30.07 53.91 -34.23
N LEU A 1105 -31.22 53.69 -33.59
CA LEU A 1105 -31.37 52.75 -32.48
C LEU A 1105 -31.49 51.29 -32.96
N ARG A 1106 -31.88 51.09 -34.22
CA ARG A 1106 -32.21 49.78 -34.79
C ARG A 1106 -30.94 48.99 -35.13
N GLU A 1107 -30.77 47.84 -34.50
CA GLU A 1107 -29.69 46.90 -34.81
C GLU A 1107 -30.26 45.55 -35.28
N PRO A 1108 -30.32 45.26 -36.59
CA PRO A 1108 -30.99 44.07 -37.12
C PRO A 1108 -30.25 42.75 -36.83
N LYS A 1109 -29.02 42.82 -36.32
CA LYS A 1109 -28.19 41.67 -36.00
C LYS A 1109 -28.50 41.08 -34.62
N TRP A 1110 -29.30 41.76 -33.79
CA TRP A 1110 -29.53 41.38 -32.41
C TRP A 1110 -30.93 40.81 -32.23
N ASP A 1111 -31.03 39.51 -31.98
CA ASP A 1111 -32.31 38.87 -31.62
C ASP A 1111 -32.55 38.99 -30.12
N ILE A 1112 -33.32 40.00 -29.71
CA ILE A 1112 -33.57 40.38 -28.30
C ILE A 1112 -35.05 40.26 -27.92
N ALA A 1113 -35.94 39.87 -28.85
CA ALA A 1113 -37.39 40.02 -28.70
C ALA A 1113 -37.97 39.33 -27.45
N ASP A 1114 -37.49 38.13 -27.11
CA ASP A 1114 -37.97 37.39 -25.93
C ASP A 1114 -37.55 38.07 -24.62
N ASN A 1115 -36.32 38.60 -24.56
CA ASN A 1115 -35.80 39.32 -23.39
C ASN A 1115 -36.52 40.66 -23.19
N VAL A 1116 -36.85 41.37 -24.27
CA VAL A 1116 -37.63 42.63 -24.19
C VAL A 1116 -39.02 42.37 -23.61
N ARG A 1117 -39.71 41.29 -24.02
CA ARG A 1117 -41.04 40.94 -23.47
C ARG A 1117 -40.99 40.76 -21.97
N ILE A 1118 -40.03 39.95 -21.49
CA ILE A 1118 -39.86 39.68 -20.07
C ILE A 1118 -39.59 40.97 -19.28
N ILE A 1119 -38.75 41.87 -19.80
CA ILE A 1119 -38.44 43.15 -19.16
C ILE A 1119 -39.69 44.06 -19.12
N LEU A 1120 -40.41 44.20 -20.23
CA LEU A 1120 -41.61 45.03 -20.31
C LEU A 1120 -42.78 44.51 -19.48
N GLU A 1121 -42.86 43.19 -19.24
CA GLU A 1121 -43.85 42.60 -18.33
C GLU A 1121 -43.53 42.90 -16.85
N SER A 1122 -42.27 43.22 -16.53
CA SER A 1122 -41.79 43.43 -15.17
C SER A 1122 -41.63 44.91 -14.74
N ILE A 1123 -41.77 45.86 -15.67
CA ILE A 1123 -41.69 47.32 -15.45
C ILE A 1123 -43.09 47.91 -15.41
#